data_AF-A0A7V9V301-F1
#
_entry.id   AF-A0A7V9V301-F1
#
_cell.length_a   1.000
_cell.length_b   1.000
_cell.length_c   1.000
_cell.angle_alpha   90.00
_cell.angle_beta   90.00
_cell.angle_gamma   90.00
#
_symmetry.space_group_name_H-M   'P 1'
#
loop_
_entity.id
_entity.type
_entity.pdbx_description
1 polymer ?
#
loop_
_entity_poly.entity_id
_entity_poly.type
_entity_poly.pdbx_seq_one_letter_code
_entity_poly.pdbx_strand_id
1 'polypeptide(L)'
;MKSLLALINIDLKLALRNRSVLFFNYFFPLIFFFMFGFLLHAEQGTRILQVVTMVFAIGVLGNGLFGAGMRAVQERENDVLRRYKVTPITPVPLLGASMITGVILYLPGLVLMLILAKGLFHMPVPSNLLSLLSFATIACVAFRSIGLIIAAVVNSSQESLILIQPLYMAMLFLSGATIPLSVFPNWLQIVTQFIPATYLMTGAAGILQRHETLVENWLPVVALLITAVVGMFVATKLFRWEKEEKVPAKAKLWVLVVLLPFLFLGAYQAWSREELTKAKILARDLSRGHTWLIQNARIFVGDGEVIESGSVLIRNGRIDRIYRGAAPDPKSIAADPIDGAGKTILPGLIDVHVHLGASGGFYENPTAQDPKKAAERELEAYLFSGVTAVRSAGDAVDDMLKLRERFGSGLRLGAELFLCGPLFTAEGGHGTEYAKFVPEMFRENFTAQFVRTPKTADEARQQVDALAQQRVDAIKGVIEAGVPGFPFNRMKIEILRAVVEQAHAHNLPVAVHTGNASDAADAVALGADSIEHGSLLDEIPGTLFAEMKAKSIAYDPTLSVAEGFSNFARGDTSLLKRSLVQQVTSKELLAGTENAATSQEMAGMREGISRYPVSVETGGKNLLTAWRAGVMLVTGSDAGNFLVLHGPTVQHEIELWVAAGVPIDVALQAATSNAAKLLRADSRFGTVTEGKEATLLVVDGNPLQDVHALSAVSAVFMKGERVVRAELFKQE
;
A
#
# COMPACT_ATOMS: atom_id res chain seq x y z
N MET A 1 15.82 -49.46 5.82
CA MET A 1 16.13 -48.80 4.53
C MET A 1 15.84 -49.69 3.31
N LYS A 2 16.32 -50.94 3.26
CA LYS A 2 16.04 -51.87 2.13
C LYS A 2 14.54 -52.11 1.87
N SER A 3 13.73 -52.28 2.93
CA SER A 3 12.27 -52.46 2.82
C SER A 3 11.55 -51.23 2.27
N LEU A 4 11.90 -50.03 2.73
CA LEU A 4 11.35 -48.76 2.25
C LEU A 4 11.61 -48.55 0.74
N LEU A 5 12.84 -48.77 0.29
CA LEU A 5 13.20 -48.64 -1.14
C LEU A 5 12.47 -49.65 -2.02
N ALA A 6 12.30 -50.89 -1.54
CA ALA A 6 11.54 -51.91 -2.25
C ALA A 6 10.07 -51.51 -2.41
N LEU A 7 9.45 -51.00 -1.33
CA LEU A 7 8.06 -50.52 -1.34
C LEU A 7 7.88 -49.32 -2.29
N ILE A 8 8.79 -48.34 -2.27
CA ILE A 8 8.76 -47.20 -3.21
C ILE A 8 8.81 -47.69 -4.66
N ASN A 9 9.70 -48.64 -4.98
CA ASN A 9 9.82 -49.16 -6.34
C ASN A 9 8.54 -49.90 -6.79
N ILE A 10 7.93 -50.69 -5.89
CA ILE A 10 6.66 -51.36 -6.15
C ILE A 10 5.55 -50.33 -6.38
N ASP A 11 5.43 -49.34 -5.49
CA ASP A 11 4.40 -48.31 -5.54
C ASP A 11 4.47 -47.48 -6.82
N LEU A 12 5.69 -47.10 -7.23
CA LEU A 12 5.92 -46.38 -8.48
C LEU A 12 5.54 -47.23 -9.70
N LYS A 13 5.95 -48.51 -9.74
CA LYS A 13 5.58 -49.41 -10.85
C LYS A 13 4.07 -49.62 -10.96
N LEU A 14 3.37 -49.76 -9.83
CA LEU A 14 1.91 -49.88 -9.82
C LEU A 14 1.24 -48.57 -10.24
N ALA A 15 1.71 -47.43 -9.72
CA ALA A 15 1.18 -46.12 -10.06
C ALA A 15 1.30 -45.79 -11.55
N LEU A 16 2.48 -46.04 -12.15
CA LEU A 16 2.74 -45.79 -13.58
C LEU A 16 1.93 -46.72 -14.51
N ARG A 17 1.42 -47.84 -14.01
CA ARG A 17 0.53 -48.75 -14.76
C ARG A 17 -0.95 -48.41 -14.61
N ASN A 18 -1.31 -47.58 -13.63
CA ASN A 18 -2.68 -47.19 -13.37
C ASN A 18 -3.04 -45.91 -14.14
N ARG A 19 -3.87 -46.05 -15.18
CA ARG A 19 -4.30 -44.92 -16.03
C ARG A 19 -4.99 -43.82 -15.23
N SER A 20 -5.77 -44.16 -14.21
CA SER A 20 -6.43 -43.18 -13.35
C SER A 20 -5.41 -42.35 -12.56
N VAL A 21 -4.36 -42.99 -12.05
CA VAL A 21 -3.29 -42.28 -11.32
C VAL A 21 -2.53 -41.32 -12.24
N LEU A 22 -2.25 -41.72 -13.48
CA LEU A 22 -1.63 -40.83 -14.46
C LEU A 22 -2.55 -39.67 -14.86
N PHE A 23 -3.84 -39.95 -15.09
CA PHE A 23 -4.82 -38.92 -15.42
C PHE A 23 -4.91 -37.85 -14.32
N PHE A 24 -5.09 -38.24 -13.06
CA PHE A 24 -5.27 -37.28 -11.97
C PHE A 24 -4.00 -36.52 -11.57
N ASN A 25 -2.80 -37.09 -11.78
CA ASN A 25 -1.55 -36.38 -11.46
C ASN A 25 -1.07 -35.46 -12.60
N TYR A 26 -1.34 -35.81 -13.86
CA TYR A 26 -0.78 -35.07 -15.00
C TYR A 26 -1.83 -34.38 -15.86
N PHE A 27 -2.90 -35.08 -16.27
CA PHE A 27 -3.87 -34.50 -17.21
C PHE A 27 -4.89 -33.60 -16.52
N PHE A 28 -5.43 -34.02 -15.38
CA PHE A 28 -6.49 -33.30 -14.67
C PHE A 28 -6.06 -31.90 -14.20
N PRO A 29 -4.87 -31.68 -13.59
CA PRO A 29 -4.42 -30.33 -13.26
C PRO A 29 -4.26 -29.43 -14.50
N LEU A 30 -3.85 -30.00 -15.64
CA LEU A 30 -3.72 -29.25 -16.88
C LEU A 30 -5.07 -28.77 -17.43
N ILE A 31 -6.17 -29.47 -17.18
CA ILE A 31 -7.51 -28.97 -17.52
C ILE A 31 -7.76 -27.64 -16.79
N PHE A 32 -7.48 -27.56 -15.50
CA PHE A 32 -7.63 -26.33 -14.72
C PHE A 32 -6.63 -25.26 -15.14
N PHE A 33 -5.40 -25.65 -15.50
CA PHE A 33 -4.40 -24.72 -16.05
C PHE A 33 -4.90 -24.02 -17.31
N PHE A 34 -5.41 -24.76 -18.28
CA PHE A 34 -5.96 -24.16 -19.49
C PHE A 34 -7.26 -23.40 -19.20
N MET A 35 -8.17 -23.97 -18.41
CA MET A 35 -9.44 -23.34 -18.06
C MET A 35 -9.23 -21.98 -17.37
N PHE A 36 -8.40 -21.91 -16.33
CA PHE A 36 -8.11 -20.65 -15.65
C PHE A 36 -7.19 -19.73 -16.46
N GLY A 37 -6.28 -20.30 -17.26
CA GLY A 37 -5.47 -19.54 -18.21
C GLY A 37 -6.32 -18.70 -19.15
N PHE A 38 -7.36 -19.29 -19.73
CA PHE A 38 -8.30 -18.57 -20.61
C PHE A 38 -9.29 -17.69 -19.83
N LEU A 39 -9.83 -18.18 -18.71
CA LEU A 39 -10.82 -17.43 -17.92
C LEU A 39 -10.25 -16.12 -17.35
N LEU A 40 -8.98 -16.12 -16.93
CA LEU A 40 -8.34 -14.98 -16.28
C LEU A 40 -7.51 -14.12 -17.25
N HIS A 41 -7.55 -14.42 -18.55
CA HIS A 41 -6.73 -13.76 -19.57
C HIS A 41 -5.24 -13.78 -19.19
N ALA A 42 -4.70 -14.96 -18.93
CA ALA A 42 -3.35 -15.16 -18.43
C ALA A 42 -2.25 -14.72 -19.41
N GLU A 43 -2.58 -14.44 -20.67
CA GLU A 43 -1.75 -13.76 -21.65
C GLU A 43 -1.44 -12.30 -21.28
N GLN A 44 -2.20 -11.70 -20.36
CA GLN A 44 -2.03 -10.33 -19.89
C GLN A 44 -1.21 -10.27 -18.59
N GLY A 45 -0.06 -9.59 -18.64
CA GLY A 45 0.74 -9.23 -17.47
C GLY A 45 1.23 -10.43 -16.67
N THR A 46 1.09 -10.35 -15.34
CA THR A 46 1.58 -11.38 -14.40
C THR A 46 0.51 -12.39 -13.98
N ARG A 47 -0.69 -12.37 -14.58
CA ARG A 47 -1.85 -13.20 -14.18
C ARG A 47 -1.59 -14.70 -14.31
N ILE A 48 -0.70 -15.12 -15.22
CA ILE A 48 -0.28 -16.52 -15.33
C ILE A 48 0.34 -17.04 -14.01
N LEU A 49 1.02 -16.20 -13.23
CA LEU A 49 1.56 -16.60 -11.93
C LEU A 49 0.44 -16.96 -10.95
N GLN A 50 -0.70 -16.24 -11.01
CA GLN A 50 -1.88 -16.57 -10.21
C GLN A 50 -2.49 -17.91 -10.63
N VAL A 51 -2.62 -18.16 -11.94
CA VAL A 51 -3.11 -19.44 -12.47
C VAL A 51 -2.24 -20.61 -12.01
N VAL A 52 -0.92 -20.47 -12.12
CA VAL A 52 0.04 -21.48 -11.66
C VAL A 52 -0.11 -21.75 -10.16
N THR A 53 -0.24 -20.70 -9.33
CA THR A 53 -0.48 -20.86 -7.89
C THR A 53 -1.79 -21.60 -7.59
N MET A 54 -2.89 -21.23 -8.25
CA MET A 54 -4.20 -21.87 -8.08
C MET A 54 -4.16 -23.36 -8.44
N VAL A 55 -3.61 -23.69 -9.60
CA VAL A 55 -3.54 -25.08 -10.11
C VAL A 55 -2.56 -25.92 -9.30
N PHE A 56 -1.45 -25.31 -8.84
CA PHE A 56 -0.54 -25.95 -7.89
C PHE A 56 -1.29 -26.40 -6.63
N ALA A 57 -2.07 -25.51 -6.01
CA ALA A 57 -2.81 -25.85 -4.80
C ALA A 57 -3.88 -26.93 -5.05
N ILE A 58 -4.63 -26.83 -6.15
CA ILE A 58 -5.59 -27.86 -6.57
C ILE A 58 -4.89 -29.22 -6.72
N GLY A 59 -3.73 -29.24 -7.38
CA GLY A 59 -2.94 -30.44 -7.59
C GLY A 59 -2.44 -31.07 -6.29
N VAL A 60 -1.93 -30.26 -5.35
CA VAL A 60 -1.48 -30.74 -4.04
C VAL A 60 -2.66 -31.28 -3.22
N LEU A 61 -3.80 -30.58 -3.20
CA LEU A 61 -4.99 -31.04 -2.48
C LEU A 61 -5.52 -32.36 -3.06
N GLY A 62 -5.57 -32.46 -4.38
CA GLY A 62 -5.96 -33.67 -5.10
C GLY A 62 -5.02 -34.85 -4.82
N ASN A 63 -3.72 -34.65 -5.01
CA ASN A 63 -2.70 -35.66 -4.73
C ASN A 63 -2.66 -36.07 -3.25
N GLY A 64 -2.84 -35.10 -2.35
CA GLY A 64 -2.81 -35.27 -0.92
C GLY A 64 -3.96 -36.12 -0.38
N LEU A 65 -5.18 -35.61 -0.56
CA LEU A 65 -6.37 -36.21 0.06
C LEU A 65 -6.81 -37.49 -0.65
N PHE A 66 -6.86 -37.49 -1.98
CA PHE A 66 -7.31 -38.65 -2.77
C PHE A 66 -6.19 -39.65 -3.10
N GLY A 67 -4.92 -39.29 -2.91
CA GLY A 67 -3.80 -40.16 -3.24
C GLY A 67 -3.57 -41.26 -2.20
N ALA A 68 -2.70 -40.98 -1.21
CA ALA A 68 -2.24 -41.98 -0.24
C ALA A 68 -3.40 -42.62 0.54
N GLY A 69 -4.38 -41.81 0.93
CA GLY A 69 -5.49 -42.24 1.77
C GLY A 69 -6.38 -43.28 1.09
N MET A 70 -6.92 -42.96 -0.08
CA MET A 70 -7.78 -43.88 -0.84
C MET A 70 -7.06 -45.19 -1.15
N ARG A 71 -5.78 -45.11 -1.56
CA ARG A 71 -4.99 -46.31 -1.84
C ARG A 71 -4.81 -47.18 -0.61
N ALA A 72 -4.51 -46.59 0.55
CA ALA A 72 -4.37 -47.35 1.81
C ALA A 72 -5.68 -48.04 2.20
N VAL A 73 -6.83 -47.40 1.98
CA VAL A 73 -8.16 -48.01 2.22
C VAL A 73 -8.40 -49.16 1.25
N GLN A 74 -8.15 -48.98 -0.04
CA GLN A 74 -8.30 -50.03 -1.06
C GLN A 74 -7.38 -51.23 -0.81
N GLU A 75 -6.12 -50.98 -0.43
CA GLU A 75 -5.18 -52.05 -0.08
C GLU A 75 -5.61 -52.80 1.18
N ARG A 76 -6.27 -52.13 2.13
CA ARG A 76 -6.87 -52.77 3.29
C ARG A 76 -8.10 -53.62 2.93
N GLU A 77 -8.99 -53.09 2.09
CA GLU A 77 -10.19 -53.79 1.61
C GLU A 77 -9.86 -55.05 0.82
N ASN A 78 -8.80 -54.99 0.01
CA ASN A 78 -8.31 -56.09 -0.82
C ASN A 78 -7.36 -57.06 -0.09
N ASP A 79 -7.27 -56.96 1.25
CA ASP A 79 -6.41 -57.79 2.10
C ASP A 79 -4.91 -57.75 1.75
N VAL A 80 -4.45 -56.70 1.06
CA VAL A 80 -3.03 -56.49 0.72
C VAL A 80 -2.24 -56.14 1.98
N LEU A 81 -2.77 -55.24 2.83
CA LEU A 81 -2.11 -54.86 4.08
C LEU A 81 -1.97 -56.04 5.06
N ARG A 82 -2.96 -56.94 5.09
CA ARG A 82 -2.93 -58.17 5.90
C ARG A 82 -1.72 -59.06 5.55
N ARG A 83 -1.31 -59.09 4.28
CA ARG A 83 -0.11 -59.83 3.83
C ARG A 83 1.19 -59.20 4.32
N TYR A 84 1.22 -57.89 4.57
CA TYR A 84 2.37 -57.22 5.17
C TYR A 84 2.45 -57.42 6.68
N LYS A 85 1.31 -57.60 7.38
CA LYS A 85 1.25 -57.85 8.83
C LYS A 85 2.03 -59.09 9.27
N VAL A 86 2.11 -60.12 8.41
CA VAL A 86 2.87 -61.36 8.68
C VAL A 86 4.37 -61.23 8.40
N THR A 87 4.83 -60.08 7.91
CA THR A 87 6.25 -59.77 7.70
C THR A 87 6.77 -58.88 8.85
N PRO A 88 8.08 -58.80 9.11
CA PRO A 88 8.65 -57.95 10.17
C PRO A 88 8.66 -56.45 9.78
N ILE A 89 7.61 -55.95 9.13
CA ILE A 89 7.47 -54.58 8.66
C ILE A 89 6.46 -53.85 9.53
N THR A 90 6.86 -52.70 10.08
CA THR A 90 5.96 -51.80 10.81
C THR A 90 5.17 -50.92 9.83
N PRO A 91 4.13 -50.18 10.26
CA PRO A 91 3.42 -49.26 9.38
C PRO A 91 4.30 -48.14 8.80
N VAL A 92 5.38 -47.76 9.50
CA VAL A 92 6.20 -46.59 9.16
C VAL A 92 6.84 -46.71 7.76
N PRO A 93 7.51 -47.82 7.37
CA PRO A 93 7.98 -48.00 5.99
C PRO A 93 6.90 -47.97 4.91
N LEU A 94 5.69 -48.48 5.17
CA LEU A 94 4.58 -48.47 4.22
C LEU A 94 4.05 -47.05 3.99
N LEU A 95 3.77 -46.34 5.08
CA LEU A 95 3.31 -44.96 5.02
C LEU A 95 4.39 -44.05 4.42
N GLY A 96 5.66 -44.25 4.79
CA GLY A 96 6.80 -43.51 4.24
C GLY A 96 7.00 -43.74 2.74
N ALA A 97 6.83 -44.98 2.25
CA ALA A 97 6.89 -45.27 0.82
C ALA A 97 5.77 -44.56 0.05
N SER A 98 4.55 -44.55 0.60
CA SER A 98 3.41 -43.83 0.02
C SER A 98 3.61 -42.31 -0.03
N MET A 99 4.30 -41.73 0.96
CA MET A 99 4.67 -40.30 0.96
C MET A 99 5.64 -39.99 -0.18
N ILE A 100 6.78 -40.69 -0.22
CA ILE A 100 7.84 -40.47 -1.19
C ILE A 100 7.33 -40.70 -2.61
N THR A 101 6.55 -41.76 -2.83
CA THR A 101 5.94 -42.04 -4.12
C THR A 101 5.02 -40.91 -4.58
N GLY A 102 4.21 -40.34 -3.67
CA GLY A 102 3.36 -39.20 -3.99
C GLY A 102 4.12 -37.98 -4.48
N VAL A 103 5.22 -37.64 -3.80
CA VAL A 103 6.12 -36.53 -4.18
C VAL A 103 6.75 -36.78 -5.55
N ILE A 104 7.33 -37.98 -5.76
CA ILE A 104 7.97 -38.35 -7.03
C ILE A 104 6.99 -38.29 -8.20
N LEU A 105 5.73 -38.67 -8.00
CA LEU A 105 4.70 -38.61 -9.05
C LEU A 105 4.21 -37.18 -9.30
N TYR A 106 4.13 -36.34 -8.28
CA TYR A 106 3.59 -34.98 -8.41
C TYR A 106 4.58 -34.00 -9.03
N LEU A 107 5.85 -33.98 -8.59
CA LEU A 107 6.82 -32.97 -9.01
C LEU A 107 7.02 -32.86 -10.53
N PRO A 108 7.06 -33.96 -11.32
CA PRO A 108 7.16 -33.84 -12.78
C PRO A 108 5.95 -33.13 -13.42
N GLY A 109 4.75 -33.26 -12.83
CA GLY A 109 3.55 -32.56 -13.29
C GLY A 109 3.64 -31.05 -13.02
N LEU A 110 4.16 -30.66 -11.86
CA LEU A 110 4.45 -29.25 -11.55
C LEU A 110 5.49 -28.68 -12.54
N VAL A 111 6.58 -29.41 -12.81
CA VAL A 111 7.61 -28.97 -13.77
C VAL A 111 7.02 -28.81 -15.18
N LEU A 112 6.19 -29.77 -15.62
CA LEU A 112 5.49 -29.67 -16.90
C LEU A 112 4.60 -28.42 -16.97
N MET A 113 3.83 -28.13 -15.92
CA MET A 113 3.00 -26.94 -15.85
C MET A 113 3.84 -25.65 -15.96
N LEU A 114 4.99 -25.57 -15.28
CA LEU A 114 5.89 -24.40 -15.36
C LEU A 114 6.47 -24.23 -16.76
N ILE A 115 6.82 -25.33 -17.44
CA ILE A 115 7.29 -25.30 -18.84
C ILE A 115 6.18 -24.76 -19.75
N LEU A 116 4.94 -25.22 -19.59
CA LEU A 116 3.80 -24.75 -20.36
C LEU A 116 3.47 -23.27 -20.08
N ALA A 117 3.53 -22.83 -18.82
CA ALA A 117 3.31 -21.44 -18.44
C ALA A 117 4.35 -20.51 -19.09
N LYS A 118 5.63 -20.92 -19.10
CA LYS A 118 6.68 -20.17 -19.80
C LYS A 118 6.49 -20.17 -21.31
N GLY A 119 6.17 -21.32 -21.90
CA GLY A 119 6.10 -21.50 -23.36
C GLY A 119 4.87 -20.87 -24.00
N LEU A 120 3.70 -20.98 -23.36
CA LEU A 120 2.41 -20.55 -23.93
C LEU A 120 1.98 -19.16 -23.47
N PHE A 121 2.36 -18.76 -22.25
CA PHE A 121 1.91 -17.51 -21.62
C PHE A 121 3.07 -16.59 -21.24
N HIS A 122 4.29 -16.86 -21.72
CA HIS A 122 5.48 -16.05 -21.49
C HIS A 122 5.77 -15.76 -20.01
N MET A 123 5.40 -16.68 -19.11
CA MET A 123 5.62 -16.52 -17.68
C MET A 123 7.12 -16.31 -17.37
N PRO A 124 7.48 -15.30 -16.54
CA PRO A 124 8.84 -15.14 -16.07
C PRO A 124 9.27 -16.37 -15.26
N VAL A 125 10.54 -16.77 -15.40
CA VAL A 125 11.06 -17.94 -14.67
C VAL A 125 11.13 -17.59 -13.18
N PRO A 126 10.61 -18.45 -12.27
CA PRO A 126 10.70 -18.22 -10.84
C PRO A 126 12.18 -18.11 -10.42
N SER A 127 12.53 -17.02 -9.73
CA SER A 127 13.89 -16.77 -9.22
C SER A 127 14.35 -17.86 -8.24
N ASN A 128 13.45 -18.34 -7.39
CA ASN A 128 13.72 -19.35 -6.35
C ASN A 128 13.09 -20.71 -6.69
N LEU A 129 13.49 -21.31 -7.82
CA LEU A 129 12.95 -22.61 -8.24
C LEU A 129 13.18 -23.72 -7.19
N LEU A 130 14.32 -23.71 -6.50
CA LEU A 130 14.60 -24.67 -5.43
C LEU A 130 13.61 -24.50 -4.26
N SER A 131 13.32 -23.27 -3.84
CA SER A 131 12.33 -23.00 -2.79
C SER A 131 10.95 -23.48 -3.19
N LEU A 132 10.54 -23.29 -4.46
CA LEU A 132 9.26 -23.79 -4.97
C LEU A 132 9.18 -25.32 -4.91
N LEU A 133 10.21 -26.04 -5.37
CA LEU A 133 10.22 -27.50 -5.38
C LEU A 133 10.28 -28.08 -3.96
N SER A 134 11.04 -27.46 -3.06
CA SER A 134 11.09 -27.83 -1.64
C SER A 134 9.75 -27.56 -0.95
N PHE A 135 9.13 -26.41 -1.19
CA PHE A 135 7.81 -26.08 -0.66
C PHE A 135 6.74 -27.06 -1.18
N ALA A 136 6.75 -27.37 -2.47
CA ALA A 136 5.89 -28.38 -3.08
C ALA A 136 6.05 -29.75 -2.42
N THR A 137 7.29 -30.15 -2.10
CA THR A 137 7.56 -31.41 -1.40
C THR A 137 6.95 -31.41 0.00
N ILE A 138 7.18 -30.35 0.79
CA ILE A 138 6.61 -30.20 2.13
C ILE A 138 5.07 -30.24 2.08
N ALA A 139 4.49 -29.48 1.16
CA ALA A 139 3.05 -29.42 0.94
C ALA A 139 2.46 -30.79 0.58
N CYS A 140 3.06 -31.50 -0.38
CA CYS A 140 2.62 -32.84 -0.75
C CYS A 140 2.63 -33.79 0.46
N VAL A 141 3.70 -33.80 1.26
CA VAL A 141 3.79 -34.66 2.44
C VAL A 141 2.73 -34.27 3.48
N ALA A 142 2.52 -32.97 3.71
CA ALA A 142 1.53 -32.46 4.66
C ALA A 142 0.10 -32.88 4.28
N PHE A 143 -0.34 -32.66 3.04
CA PHE A 143 -1.71 -33.01 2.64
C PHE A 143 -1.91 -34.52 2.47
N ARG A 144 -0.87 -35.27 2.09
CA ARG A 144 -0.93 -36.74 2.11
C ARG A 144 -1.06 -37.29 3.52
N SER A 145 -0.47 -36.64 4.52
CA SER A 145 -0.60 -37.08 5.92
C SER A 145 -2.06 -36.94 6.38
N ILE A 146 -2.74 -35.85 6.01
CA ILE A 146 -4.18 -35.66 6.24
C ILE A 146 -4.99 -36.79 5.57
N GLY A 147 -4.70 -37.09 4.30
CA GLY A 147 -5.37 -38.18 3.58
C GLY A 147 -5.20 -39.55 4.27
N LEU A 148 -4.00 -39.85 4.79
CA LEU A 148 -3.74 -41.09 5.52
C LEU A 148 -4.48 -41.19 6.85
N ILE A 149 -4.65 -40.07 7.56
CA ILE A 149 -5.42 -40.05 8.81
C ILE A 149 -6.88 -40.40 8.54
N ILE A 150 -7.46 -39.82 7.49
CA ILE A 150 -8.83 -40.14 7.07
C ILE A 150 -8.92 -41.63 6.74
N ALA A 151 -7.97 -42.16 5.97
CA ALA A 151 -7.89 -43.58 5.65
C ALA A 151 -7.82 -44.50 6.87
N ALA A 152 -7.16 -44.06 7.94
CA ALA A 152 -7.06 -44.80 9.19
C ALA A 152 -8.40 -44.91 9.93
N VAL A 153 -9.30 -43.92 9.81
CA VAL A 153 -10.55 -43.88 10.59
C VAL A 153 -11.79 -44.35 9.84
N VAL A 154 -11.76 -44.32 8.51
CA VAL A 154 -12.83 -44.87 7.65
C VAL A 154 -12.70 -46.37 7.49
N ASN A 155 -13.80 -47.04 7.17
CA ASN A 155 -13.84 -48.49 6.99
C ASN A 155 -13.79 -48.88 5.51
N SER A 156 -14.40 -48.09 4.63
CA SER A 156 -14.47 -48.39 3.20
C SER A 156 -14.00 -47.26 2.29
N SER A 157 -13.71 -47.59 1.04
CA SER A 157 -13.36 -46.60 -0.01
C SER A 157 -14.51 -45.61 -0.24
N GLN A 158 -15.77 -46.05 -0.11
CA GLN A 158 -16.93 -45.17 -0.22
C GLN A 158 -17.04 -44.21 0.98
N GLU A 159 -16.80 -44.68 2.20
CA GLU A 159 -16.77 -43.83 3.40
C GLU A 159 -15.64 -42.80 3.30
N SER A 160 -14.48 -43.20 2.76
CA SER A 160 -13.36 -42.31 2.48
C SER A 160 -13.76 -41.18 1.53
N LEU A 161 -14.49 -41.48 0.44
CA LEU A 161 -14.99 -40.45 -0.48
C LEU A 161 -15.98 -39.49 0.19
N ILE A 162 -16.89 -40.00 1.02
CA ILE A 162 -17.89 -39.20 1.74
C ILE A 162 -17.23 -38.20 2.69
N LEU A 163 -16.10 -38.54 3.31
CA LEU A 163 -15.36 -37.63 4.19
C LEU A 163 -14.40 -36.71 3.45
N ILE A 164 -13.68 -37.23 2.44
CA ILE A 164 -12.70 -36.44 1.69
C ILE A 164 -13.38 -35.36 0.86
N GLN A 165 -14.51 -35.67 0.21
CA GLN A 165 -15.12 -34.75 -0.75
C GLN A 165 -15.54 -33.41 -0.12
N PRO A 166 -16.29 -33.35 1.01
CA PRO A 166 -16.63 -32.09 1.65
C PRO A 166 -15.40 -31.34 2.17
N LEU A 167 -14.41 -32.06 2.71
CA LEU A 167 -13.16 -31.47 3.18
C LEU A 167 -12.36 -30.83 2.04
N TYR A 168 -12.22 -31.55 0.93
CA TYR A 168 -11.57 -31.07 -0.27
C TYR A 168 -12.30 -29.84 -0.85
N MET A 169 -13.63 -29.88 -0.94
CA MET A 169 -14.42 -28.73 -1.41
C MET A 169 -14.27 -27.52 -0.49
N ALA A 170 -14.35 -27.69 0.83
CA ALA A 170 -14.15 -26.60 1.78
C ALA A 170 -12.75 -25.97 1.63
N MET A 171 -11.71 -26.80 1.58
CA MET A 171 -10.33 -26.34 1.35
C MET A 171 -10.15 -25.67 0.00
N LEU A 172 -10.75 -26.20 -1.06
CA LEU A 172 -10.64 -25.66 -2.40
C LEU A 172 -11.24 -24.25 -2.48
N PHE A 173 -12.46 -24.06 -1.97
CA PHE A 173 -13.16 -22.78 -2.05
C PHE A 173 -12.63 -21.74 -1.07
N LEU A 174 -12.28 -22.13 0.15
CA LEU A 174 -11.93 -21.17 1.20
C LEU A 174 -10.43 -20.87 1.30
N SER A 175 -9.56 -21.54 0.55
CA SER A 175 -8.11 -21.31 0.65
C SER A 175 -7.56 -20.15 -0.16
N GLY A 176 -8.34 -19.60 -1.09
CA GLY A 176 -7.82 -18.74 -2.15
C GLY A 176 -7.59 -19.45 -3.49
N ALA A 177 -7.67 -20.78 -3.54
CA ALA A 177 -7.30 -21.57 -4.72
C ALA A 177 -8.29 -21.43 -5.89
N THR A 178 -9.57 -21.18 -5.62
CA THR A 178 -10.59 -20.91 -6.66
C THR A 178 -11.16 -19.50 -6.58
N ILE A 179 -11.40 -19.01 -5.36
CA ILE A 179 -11.88 -17.66 -5.10
C ILE A 179 -10.77 -16.91 -4.36
N PRO A 180 -10.20 -15.82 -4.91
CA PRO A 180 -9.15 -15.06 -4.24
C PRO A 180 -9.60 -14.57 -2.85
N LEU A 181 -8.72 -14.67 -1.86
CA LEU A 181 -9.03 -14.29 -0.47
C LEU A 181 -9.46 -12.82 -0.35
N SER A 182 -8.95 -11.94 -1.20
CA SER A 182 -9.29 -10.51 -1.24
C SER A 182 -10.77 -10.22 -1.56
N VAL A 183 -11.48 -11.18 -2.15
CA VAL A 183 -12.91 -11.05 -2.49
C VAL A 183 -13.79 -11.38 -1.29
N PHE A 184 -13.28 -12.12 -0.30
CA PHE A 184 -14.06 -12.50 0.87
C PHE A 184 -14.29 -11.34 1.83
N PRO A 185 -15.44 -11.30 2.53
CA PRO A 185 -15.62 -10.35 3.63
C PRO A 185 -14.62 -10.62 4.76
N ASN A 186 -14.26 -9.60 5.54
CA ASN A 186 -13.24 -9.66 6.60
C ASN A 186 -13.41 -10.86 7.55
N TRP A 187 -14.63 -11.13 8.00
CA TRP A 187 -14.91 -12.26 8.89
C TRP A 187 -14.57 -13.61 8.26
N LEU A 188 -14.83 -13.76 6.95
CA LEU A 188 -14.55 -14.99 6.24
C LEU A 188 -13.04 -15.11 5.97
N GLN A 189 -12.35 -14.00 5.66
CA GLN A 189 -10.89 -14.00 5.55
C GLN A 189 -10.22 -14.46 6.86
N ILE A 190 -10.77 -14.12 8.02
CA ILE A 190 -10.31 -14.64 9.33
C ILE A 190 -10.55 -16.15 9.42
N VAL A 191 -11.74 -16.65 9.05
CA VAL A 191 -12.05 -18.08 9.05
C VAL A 191 -11.11 -18.87 8.13
N THR A 192 -10.73 -18.29 6.99
CA THR A 192 -9.80 -18.96 6.04
C THR A 192 -8.44 -19.23 6.67
N GLN A 193 -7.98 -18.46 7.65
CA GLN A 193 -6.68 -18.68 8.32
C GLN A 193 -6.61 -19.98 9.14
N PHE A 194 -7.76 -20.59 9.42
CA PHE A 194 -7.86 -21.89 10.10
C PHE A 194 -7.82 -23.08 9.13
N ILE A 195 -7.73 -22.81 7.83
CA ILE A 195 -7.80 -23.82 6.78
C ILE A 195 -6.38 -24.15 6.31
N PRO A 196 -5.95 -25.43 6.36
CA PRO A 196 -4.61 -25.82 5.95
C PRO A 196 -4.21 -25.38 4.55
N ALA A 197 -5.17 -25.43 3.63
CA ALA A 197 -4.99 -25.05 2.23
C ALA A 197 -4.71 -23.55 2.04
N THR A 198 -5.05 -22.69 3.01
CA THR A 198 -4.71 -21.26 2.96
C THR A 198 -3.21 -21.05 3.02
N TYR A 199 -2.50 -21.77 3.89
CA TYR A 199 -1.03 -21.73 3.99
C TYR A 199 -0.34 -22.28 2.74
N LEU A 200 -0.96 -23.28 2.09
CA LEU A 200 -0.50 -23.76 0.79
C LEU A 200 -0.57 -22.65 -0.27
N MET A 201 -1.68 -21.91 -0.31
CA MET A 201 -1.89 -20.81 -1.26
C MET A 201 -0.97 -19.62 -0.98
N THR A 202 -0.91 -19.13 0.26
CA THR A 202 -0.10 -17.96 0.61
C THR A 202 1.39 -18.25 0.47
N GLY A 203 1.84 -19.47 0.83
CA GLY A 203 3.23 -19.86 0.65
C GLY A 203 3.66 -19.99 -0.81
N ALA A 204 2.80 -20.57 -1.65
CA ALA A 204 3.07 -20.66 -3.09
C ALA A 204 3.06 -19.28 -3.76
N ALA A 205 2.12 -18.40 -3.37
CA ALA A 205 2.06 -17.03 -3.87
C ALA A 205 3.32 -16.22 -3.49
N GLY A 206 3.79 -16.31 -2.24
CA GLY A 206 5.02 -15.64 -1.81
C GLY A 206 6.24 -16.04 -2.62
N ILE A 207 6.42 -17.34 -2.90
CA ILE A 207 7.55 -17.83 -3.68
C ILE A 207 7.43 -17.44 -5.17
N LEU A 208 6.25 -17.64 -5.77
CA LEU A 208 6.04 -17.45 -7.22
C LEU A 208 5.92 -15.97 -7.61
N GLN A 209 5.28 -15.15 -6.78
CA GLN A 209 4.90 -13.78 -7.13
C GLN A 209 5.81 -12.74 -6.46
N ARG A 210 6.31 -13.02 -5.24
CA ARG A 210 7.15 -12.07 -4.48
C ARG A 210 8.63 -12.47 -4.44
N HIS A 211 9.01 -13.55 -5.12
CA HIS A 211 10.39 -14.04 -5.13
C HIS A 211 10.92 -14.38 -3.73
N GLU A 212 10.04 -14.78 -2.81
CA GLU A 212 10.44 -15.15 -1.46
C GLU A 212 11.19 -16.50 -1.45
N THR A 213 12.12 -16.62 -0.52
CA THR A 213 12.77 -17.86 -0.12
C THR A 213 11.93 -18.59 0.93
N LEU A 214 12.28 -19.84 1.25
CA LEU A 214 11.63 -20.58 2.35
C LEU A 214 11.77 -19.90 3.71
N VAL A 215 12.82 -19.09 3.90
CA VAL A 215 13.08 -18.39 5.16
C VAL A 215 12.18 -17.17 5.30
N GLU A 216 12.01 -16.41 4.22
CA GLU A 216 11.05 -15.30 4.19
C GLU A 216 9.61 -15.81 4.30
N ASN A 217 9.35 -17.00 3.76
CA ASN A 217 8.07 -17.69 3.82
C ASN A 217 7.95 -18.70 4.98
N TRP A 218 8.58 -18.41 6.13
CA TRP A 218 8.70 -19.40 7.22
C TRP A 218 7.36 -19.85 7.81
N LEU A 219 6.35 -18.98 7.86
CA LEU A 219 5.09 -19.25 8.54
C LEU A 219 4.28 -20.37 7.85
N PRO A 220 3.98 -20.29 6.53
CA PRO A 220 3.42 -21.42 5.79
C PRO A 220 4.27 -22.70 5.83
N VAL A 221 5.59 -22.56 5.74
CA VAL A 221 6.53 -23.69 5.77
C VAL A 221 6.42 -24.45 7.09
N VAL A 222 6.48 -23.76 8.23
CA VAL A 222 6.37 -24.36 9.56
C VAL A 222 4.99 -24.97 9.77
N ALA A 223 3.91 -24.30 9.35
CA ALA A 223 2.56 -24.83 9.44
C ALA A 223 2.45 -26.21 8.77
N LEU A 224 2.90 -26.31 7.51
CA LEU A 224 2.83 -27.54 6.73
C LEU A 224 3.81 -28.62 7.23
N LEU A 225 4.99 -28.24 7.72
CA LEU A 225 5.92 -29.19 8.35
C LEU A 225 5.34 -29.82 9.62
N ILE A 226 4.71 -29.00 10.48
CA ILE A 226 4.04 -29.52 11.68
C ILE A 226 2.91 -30.47 11.27
N THR A 227 2.10 -30.13 10.26
CA THR A 227 1.06 -31.01 9.73
C THR A 227 1.61 -32.33 9.19
N ALA A 228 2.73 -32.28 8.47
CA ALA A 228 3.41 -33.48 7.98
C ALA A 228 3.84 -34.38 9.14
N VAL A 229 4.50 -33.83 10.15
CA VAL A 229 5.02 -34.59 11.30
C VAL A 229 3.90 -35.14 12.18
N VAL A 230 2.98 -34.27 12.63
CA VAL A 230 1.87 -34.66 13.50
C VAL A 230 0.94 -35.61 12.76
N GLY A 231 0.64 -35.34 11.49
CA GLY A 231 -0.23 -36.20 10.71
C GLY A 231 0.36 -37.57 10.43
N MET A 232 1.67 -37.65 10.16
CA MET A 232 2.36 -38.93 10.03
C MET A 232 2.35 -39.72 11.34
N PHE A 233 2.55 -39.04 12.48
CA PHE A 233 2.45 -39.66 13.79
C PHE A 233 1.07 -40.24 14.06
N VAL A 234 0.01 -39.43 13.85
CA VAL A 234 -1.39 -39.86 14.05
C VAL A 234 -1.75 -41.00 13.09
N ALA A 235 -1.39 -40.90 11.80
CA ALA A 235 -1.62 -41.95 10.81
C ALA A 235 -0.94 -43.27 11.19
N THR A 236 0.28 -43.21 11.73
CA THR A 236 1.01 -44.39 12.20
C THR A 236 0.34 -45.02 13.42
N LYS A 237 -0.15 -44.20 14.37
CA LYS A 237 -0.81 -44.68 15.60
C LYS A 237 -2.20 -45.26 15.36
N LEU A 238 -2.93 -44.72 14.40
CA LEU A 238 -4.28 -45.17 14.04
C LEU A 238 -4.25 -46.21 12.91
N PHE A 239 -3.07 -46.62 12.43
CA PHE A 239 -2.94 -47.52 11.30
C PHE A 239 -3.63 -48.86 11.55
N ARG A 240 -4.31 -49.36 10.53
CA ARG A 240 -5.06 -50.61 10.55
C ARG A 240 -4.55 -51.54 9.48
N TRP A 241 -4.34 -52.80 9.85
CA TRP A 241 -3.89 -53.84 8.93
C TRP A 241 -5.05 -54.55 8.25
N GLU A 242 -6.20 -54.63 8.92
CA GLU A 242 -7.36 -55.42 8.50
C GLU A 242 -8.63 -54.57 8.47
N LYS A 243 -9.58 -54.93 7.60
CA LYS A 243 -10.85 -54.21 7.45
C LYS A 243 -11.79 -54.40 8.65
N GLU A 244 -11.60 -55.47 9.42
CA GLU A 244 -12.37 -55.79 10.62
C GLU A 244 -11.92 -54.99 11.87
N GLU A 245 -10.68 -54.50 11.89
CA GLU A 245 -10.11 -53.73 13.02
C GLU A 245 -10.79 -52.37 13.16
N LYS A 246 -11.71 -52.16 14.11
CA LYS A 246 -12.38 -50.85 14.27
C LYS A 246 -11.59 -49.90 15.17
N VAL A 247 -11.44 -48.64 14.75
CA VAL A 247 -10.87 -47.58 15.61
C VAL A 247 -11.88 -47.19 16.69
N PRO A 248 -11.53 -47.25 17.98
CA PRO A 248 -12.39 -46.80 19.07
C PRO A 248 -12.82 -45.34 18.89
N ALA A 249 -14.03 -44.97 19.30
CA ALA A 249 -14.54 -43.60 19.16
C ALA A 249 -13.60 -42.55 19.80
N LYS A 250 -13.00 -42.85 20.96
CA LYS A 250 -12.00 -42.00 21.62
C LYS A 250 -10.70 -41.85 20.80
N ALA A 251 -10.29 -42.90 20.08
CA ALA A 251 -9.12 -42.86 19.22
C ALA A 251 -9.36 -42.03 17.95
N LYS A 252 -10.60 -41.95 17.46
CA LYS A 252 -10.98 -41.06 16.35
C LYS A 252 -10.82 -39.57 16.70
N LEU A 253 -10.86 -39.19 17.98
CA LEU A 253 -10.60 -37.80 18.40
C LEU A 253 -9.15 -37.36 18.13
N TRP A 254 -8.19 -38.29 17.98
CA TRP A 254 -6.82 -37.96 17.60
C TRP A 254 -6.71 -37.34 16.20
N VAL A 255 -7.72 -37.53 15.35
CA VAL A 255 -7.82 -36.84 14.05
C VAL A 255 -7.84 -35.32 14.23
N LEU A 256 -8.46 -34.83 15.32
CA LEU A 256 -8.54 -33.39 15.63
C LEU A 256 -7.20 -32.79 16.02
N VAL A 257 -6.22 -33.60 16.47
CA VAL A 257 -4.87 -33.15 16.84
C VAL A 257 -4.14 -32.53 15.65
N VAL A 258 -4.44 -32.99 14.43
CA VAL A 258 -3.86 -32.43 13.20
C VAL A 258 -4.41 -31.05 12.85
N LEU A 259 -5.56 -30.68 13.43
CA LEU A 259 -6.13 -29.34 13.29
C LEU A 259 -5.56 -28.35 14.31
N LEU A 260 -4.96 -28.81 15.43
CA LEU A 260 -4.42 -27.93 16.48
C LEU A 260 -3.41 -26.90 15.96
N PRO A 261 -2.43 -27.24 15.09
CA PRO A 261 -1.51 -26.25 14.54
C PRO A 261 -2.25 -25.12 13.82
N PHE A 262 -3.32 -25.43 13.09
CA PHE A 262 -4.12 -24.45 12.36
C PHE A 262 -5.08 -23.68 13.24
N LEU A 263 -5.50 -24.23 14.39
CA LEU A 263 -6.22 -23.49 15.41
C LEU A 263 -5.31 -22.45 16.09
N PHE A 264 -4.08 -22.84 16.44
CA PHE A 264 -3.10 -21.92 17.03
C PHE A 264 -2.63 -20.86 16.03
N LEU A 265 -2.25 -21.28 14.82
CA LEU A 265 -1.80 -20.38 13.77
C LEU A 265 -2.95 -19.50 13.26
N GLY A 266 -4.16 -20.04 13.09
CA GLY A 266 -5.34 -19.27 12.74
C GLY A 266 -5.70 -18.24 13.81
N ALA A 267 -5.61 -18.58 15.10
CA ALA A 267 -5.81 -17.62 16.19
C ALA A 267 -4.71 -16.55 16.22
N TYR A 268 -3.44 -16.94 16.02
CA TYR A 268 -2.32 -16.02 15.93
C TYR A 268 -2.45 -15.07 14.73
N GLN A 269 -2.91 -15.55 13.57
CA GLN A 269 -3.12 -14.75 12.37
C GLN A 269 -4.36 -13.87 12.46
N ALA A 270 -5.43 -14.35 13.08
CA ALA A 270 -6.60 -13.53 13.40
C ALA A 270 -6.23 -12.35 14.29
N TRP A 271 -5.28 -12.55 15.22
CA TRP A 271 -4.76 -11.51 16.09
C TRP A 271 -3.75 -10.58 15.40
N SER A 272 -2.75 -11.14 14.70
CA SER A 272 -1.66 -10.38 14.08
C SER A 272 -2.03 -9.68 12.77
N ARG A 273 -3.05 -10.16 12.05
CA ARG A 273 -3.49 -9.67 10.72
C ARG A 273 -2.39 -9.64 9.64
N GLU A 274 -1.29 -10.37 9.83
CA GLU A 274 -0.13 -10.33 8.93
C GLU A 274 -0.44 -10.91 7.54
N GLU A 275 -1.11 -12.07 7.47
CA GLU A 275 -1.47 -12.69 6.18
C GLU A 275 -2.57 -11.92 5.44
N LEU A 276 -3.50 -11.28 6.16
CA LEU A 276 -4.48 -10.36 5.57
C LEU A 276 -3.77 -9.21 4.86
N THR A 277 -2.72 -8.68 5.51
CA THR A 277 -1.86 -7.63 4.95
C THR A 277 -1.16 -8.13 3.69
N LYS A 278 -0.51 -9.31 3.74
CA LYS A 278 0.15 -9.91 2.56
C LYS A 278 -0.83 -10.15 1.41
N ALA A 279 -2.03 -10.65 1.68
CA ALA A 279 -3.06 -10.88 0.67
C ALA A 279 -3.53 -9.57 0.01
N LYS A 280 -3.74 -8.50 0.80
CA LYS A 280 -4.07 -7.16 0.28
C LYS A 280 -2.94 -6.61 -0.60
N ILE A 281 -1.69 -6.72 -0.15
CA ILE A 281 -0.51 -6.28 -0.93
C ILE A 281 -0.43 -7.05 -2.25
N LEU A 282 -0.59 -8.37 -2.22
CA LEU A 282 -0.56 -9.22 -3.41
C LEU A 282 -1.64 -8.83 -4.43
N ALA A 283 -2.87 -8.58 -3.95
CA ALA A 283 -3.96 -8.13 -4.81
C ALA A 283 -3.65 -6.78 -5.49
N ARG A 284 -2.95 -5.88 -4.79
CA ARG A 284 -2.51 -4.60 -5.36
C ARG A 284 -1.39 -4.77 -6.38
N ASP A 285 -0.40 -5.62 -6.10
CA ASP A 285 0.66 -5.88 -7.07
C ASP A 285 0.11 -6.52 -8.35
N LEU A 286 -0.90 -7.39 -8.23
CA LEU A 286 -1.66 -7.90 -9.39
C LEU A 286 -2.41 -6.77 -10.12
N SER A 287 -3.02 -5.85 -9.39
CA SER A 287 -3.70 -4.66 -9.96
C SER A 287 -2.72 -3.75 -10.71
N ARG A 288 -1.51 -3.55 -10.18
CA ARG A 288 -0.43 -2.77 -10.83
C ARG A 288 0.14 -3.47 -12.07
N GLY A 289 0.06 -4.79 -12.13
CA GLY A 289 0.40 -5.60 -13.30
C GLY A 289 -0.63 -5.51 -14.44
N HIS A 290 -1.79 -4.88 -14.19
CA HIS A 290 -2.81 -4.66 -15.20
C HIS A 290 -2.32 -3.70 -16.29
N THR A 291 -2.65 -3.98 -17.56
CA THR A 291 -2.27 -3.13 -18.69
C THR A 291 -3.47 -2.28 -19.11
N TRP A 292 -3.35 -0.95 -18.99
CA TRP A 292 -4.41 -0.01 -19.35
C TRP A 292 -4.00 0.81 -20.57
N LEU A 293 -4.95 1.10 -21.46
CA LEU A 293 -4.77 2.09 -22.52
C LEU A 293 -5.83 3.20 -22.37
N ILE A 294 -5.40 4.38 -21.91
CA ILE A 294 -6.27 5.55 -21.86
C ILE A 294 -6.22 6.23 -23.22
N GLN A 295 -7.34 6.26 -23.96
CA GLN A 295 -7.41 6.68 -25.35
C GLN A 295 -8.05 8.06 -25.51
N ASN A 296 -7.68 8.78 -26.56
CA ASN A 296 -8.36 10.01 -27.01
C ASN A 296 -8.44 11.14 -25.96
N ALA A 297 -7.42 11.25 -25.09
CA ALA A 297 -7.37 12.27 -24.06
C ALA A 297 -6.45 13.43 -24.45
N ARG A 298 -6.66 14.59 -23.86
CA ARG A 298 -5.61 15.61 -23.75
C ARG A 298 -4.60 15.17 -22.69
N ILE A 299 -3.32 15.45 -22.89
CA ILE A 299 -2.27 15.13 -21.92
C ILE A 299 -1.52 16.42 -21.60
N PHE A 300 -1.62 16.88 -20.35
CA PHE A 300 -0.66 17.83 -19.79
C PHE A 300 0.54 17.03 -19.29
N VAL A 301 1.71 17.23 -19.90
CA VAL A 301 2.89 16.41 -19.60
C VAL A 301 3.45 16.73 -18.21
N GLY A 302 3.22 17.93 -17.67
CA GLY A 302 3.72 18.38 -16.37
C GLY A 302 4.89 19.36 -16.45
N ASP A 303 5.55 19.48 -17.59
CA ASP A 303 6.66 20.40 -17.87
C ASP A 303 6.24 21.61 -18.73
N GLY A 304 4.92 21.79 -18.93
CA GLY A 304 4.33 22.81 -19.79
C GLY A 304 3.95 22.31 -21.19
N GLU A 305 4.44 21.14 -21.61
CA GLU A 305 3.99 20.53 -22.85
C GLU A 305 2.54 20.03 -22.74
N VAL A 306 1.76 20.28 -23.79
CA VAL A 306 0.38 19.80 -23.93
C VAL A 306 0.25 19.00 -25.23
N ILE A 307 -0.23 17.76 -25.11
CA ILE A 307 -0.63 16.93 -26.24
C ILE A 307 -2.15 16.99 -26.32
N GLU A 308 -2.68 17.75 -27.28
CA GLU A 308 -4.13 17.99 -27.39
C GLU A 308 -4.96 16.74 -27.69
N SER A 309 -4.36 15.75 -28.35
CA SER A 309 -4.99 14.46 -28.60
C SER A 309 -3.95 13.34 -28.56
N GLY A 310 -4.03 12.52 -27.54
CA GLY A 310 -3.11 11.42 -27.33
C GLY A 310 -3.71 10.27 -26.53
N SER A 311 -2.88 9.25 -26.33
CA SER A 311 -3.22 8.09 -25.54
C SER A 311 -2.02 7.66 -24.68
N VAL A 312 -2.28 7.13 -23.50
CA VAL A 312 -1.25 6.65 -22.56
C VAL A 312 -1.43 5.17 -22.31
N LEU A 313 -0.40 4.38 -22.63
CA LEU A 313 -0.32 2.96 -22.29
C LEU A 313 0.40 2.81 -20.95
N ILE A 314 -0.29 2.16 -20.01
CA ILE A 314 0.21 1.83 -18.69
C ILE A 314 0.46 0.33 -18.65
N ARG A 315 1.64 -0.10 -18.22
CA ARG A 315 1.99 -1.51 -18.05
C ARG A 315 2.94 -1.68 -16.88
N ASN A 316 2.73 -2.70 -16.05
CA ASN A 316 3.58 -3.03 -14.90
C ASN A 316 3.85 -1.81 -14.00
N GLY A 317 2.80 -1.04 -13.72
CA GLY A 317 2.85 0.14 -12.87
C GLY A 317 3.54 1.38 -13.45
N ARG A 318 3.94 1.36 -14.73
CA ARG A 318 4.68 2.43 -15.40
C ARG A 318 3.98 2.92 -16.66
N ILE A 319 4.33 4.13 -17.07
CA ILE A 319 3.99 4.68 -18.38
C ILE A 319 4.88 3.97 -19.40
N ASP A 320 4.31 3.04 -20.16
CA ASP A 320 5.04 2.23 -21.14
C ASP A 320 5.24 3.00 -22.45
N ARG A 321 4.18 3.67 -22.92
CA ARG A 321 4.22 4.44 -24.17
C ARG A 321 3.20 5.57 -24.19
N ILE A 322 3.56 6.68 -24.84
CA ILE A 322 2.66 7.80 -25.13
C ILE A 322 2.44 7.88 -26.64
N TYR A 323 1.18 7.81 -27.07
CA TYR A 323 0.80 7.96 -28.48
C TYR A 323 0.31 9.39 -28.72
N ARG A 324 0.98 10.12 -29.61
CA ARG A 324 0.55 11.43 -30.09
C ARG A 324 -0.36 11.21 -31.31
N GLY A 325 -1.68 11.23 -31.11
CA GLY A 325 -2.68 10.83 -32.10
C GLY A 325 -3.22 9.41 -31.90
N ALA A 326 -3.47 8.69 -33.00
CA ALA A 326 -4.14 7.39 -32.97
C ALA A 326 -3.30 6.31 -32.25
N ALA A 327 -3.91 5.65 -31.28
CA ALA A 327 -3.35 4.49 -30.59
C ALA A 327 -3.72 3.18 -31.31
N PRO A 328 -2.93 2.10 -31.14
CA PRO A 328 -3.30 0.78 -31.64
C PRO A 328 -4.61 0.27 -31.01
N ASP A 329 -5.23 -0.71 -31.65
CA ASP A 329 -6.36 -1.44 -31.06
C ASP A 329 -5.93 -2.04 -29.70
N PRO A 330 -6.63 -1.75 -28.59
CA PRO A 330 -6.31 -2.29 -27.27
C PRO A 330 -6.12 -3.82 -27.26
N LYS A 331 -6.89 -4.56 -28.09
CA LYS A 331 -6.78 -6.02 -28.19
C LYS A 331 -5.43 -6.47 -28.75
N SER A 332 -4.87 -5.71 -29.70
CA SER A 332 -3.58 -6.04 -30.34
C SER A 332 -2.39 -5.94 -29.40
N ILE A 333 -2.54 -5.19 -28.30
CA ILE A 333 -1.51 -4.98 -27.27
C ILE A 333 -1.89 -5.54 -25.90
N ALA A 334 -2.97 -6.33 -25.84
CA ALA A 334 -3.50 -6.97 -24.65
C ALA A 334 -3.72 -5.97 -23.49
N ALA A 335 -4.37 -4.83 -23.79
CA ALA A 335 -4.66 -3.76 -22.85
C ALA A 335 -6.17 -3.53 -22.72
N ASP A 336 -6.63 -3.15 -21.52
CA ASP A 336 -8.01 -2.75 -21.28
C ASP A 336 -8.19 -1.26 -21.61
N PRO A 337 -9.17 -0.90 -22.46
CA PRO A 337 -9.36 0.48 -22.89
C PRO A 337 -10.05 1.33 -21.83
N ILE A 338 -9.65 2.60 -21.76
CA ILE A 338 -10.33 3.66 -21.01
C ILE A 338 -10.57 4.83 -21.96
N ASP A 339 -11.83 5.24 -22.11
CA ASP A 339 -12.17 6.38 -22.95
C ASP A 339 -11.86 7.71 -22.24
N GLY A 340 -10.88 8.43 -22.77
CA GLY A 340 -10.43 9.74 -22.35
C GLY A 340 -11.02 10.89 -23.16
N ALA A 341 -11.96 10.64 -24.08
CA ALA A 341 -12.61 11.70 -24.84
C ALA A 341 -13.23 12.76 -23.91
N GLY A 342 -12.92 14.04 -24.19
CA GLY A 342 -13.34 15.19 -23.38
C GLY A 342 -12.60 15.34 -22.04
N LYS A 343 -11.61 14.49 -21.76
CA LYS A 343 -10.85 14.48 -20.50
C LYS A 343 -9.41 14.94 -20.70
N THR A 344 -8.77 15.30 -19.60
CA THR A 344 -7.35 15.64 -19.55
C THR A 344 -6.62 14.72 -18.57
N ILE A 345 -5.49 14.15 -19.01
CA ILE A 345 -4.53 13.40 -18.21
C ILE A 345 -3.46 14.38 -17.72
N LEU A 346 -3.16 14.33 -16.43
CA LEU A 346 -2.11 15.08 -15.77
C LEU A 346 -1.25 14.09 -14.96
N PRO A 347 0.00 14.46 -14.60
CA PRO A 347 0.66 13.82 -13.47
C PRO A 347 -0.26 13.94 -12.23
N GLY A 348 -0.21 12.97 -11.33
CA GLY A 348 -0.88 13.12 -10.04
C GLY A 348 -0.40 14.39 -9.33
N LEU A 349 -1.33 15.12 -8.70
CA LEU A 349 -0.98 16.35 -7.99
C LEU A 349 -0.13 16.03 -6.76
N ILE A 350 0.69 16.99 -6.36
CA ILE A 350 1.57 16.89 -5.20
C ILE A 350 1.35 18.11 -4.32
N ASP A 351 1.12 17.88 -3.03
CA ASP A 351 0.99 18.92 -2.03
C ASP A 351 2.24 18.92 -1.13
N VAL A 352 3.12 19.90 -1.31
CA VAL A 352 4.43 19.89 -0.61
C VAL A 352 4.35 20.48 0.80
N HIS A 353 3.18 20.87 1.29
CA HIS A 353 3.07 21.48 2.61
C HIS A 353 1.77 21.10 3.27
N VAL A 354 1.82 20.15 4.21
CA VAL A 354 0.66 19.69 4.97
C VAL A 354 1.03 19.39 6.42
N HIS A 355 0.04 19.38 7.31
CA HIS A 355 0.16 18.97 8.71
C HIS A 355 -0.88 17.89 9.04
N LEU A 356 -0.52 16.61 8.90
CA LEU A 356 -1.45 15.48 9.06
C LEU A 356 -1.89 15.24 10.51
N GLY A 357 -1.18 15.83 11.48
CA GLY A 357 -1.58 15.83 12.89
C GLY A 357 -2.68 16.83 13.23
N ALA A 358 -3.03 17.72 12.31
CA ALA A 358 -4.12 18.68 12.44
C ALA A 358 -5.26 18.32 11.47
N SER A 359 -6.49 18.74 11.77
CA SER A 359 -7.67 18.38 10.95
C SER A 359 -8.10 19.48 9.97
N GLY A 360 -7.54 20.68 10.06
CA GLY A 360 -8.00 21.85 9.32
C GLY A 360 -9.34 22.43 9.79
N GLY A 361 -9.90 21.89 10.86
CA GLY A 361 -11.22 22.22 11.37
C GLY A 361 -11.50 21.62 12.74
N PHE A 362 -12.75 21.66 13.17
CA PHE A 362 -13.19 21.24 14.50
C PHE A 362 -14.16 20.07 14.42
N TYR A 363 -13.96 19.05 15.23
CA TYR A 363 -14.92 17.94 15.38
C TYR A 363 -16.01 18.32 16.38
N GLU A 364 -17.25 17.86 16.15
CA GLU A 364 -18.35 18.03 17.12
C GLU A 364 -18.04 17.39 18.48
N ASN A 365 -17.37 16.22 18.47
CA ASN A 365 -16.87 15.57 19.67
C ASN A 365 -15.38 15.23 19.53
N PRO A 366 -14.47 16.15 19.92
CA PRO A 366 -13.03 15.94 19.78
C PRO A 366 -12.50 14.74 20.57
N THR A 367 -13.14 14.39 21.69
CA THR A 367 -12.68 13.29 22.57
C THR A 367 -13.01 11.90 22.02
N ALA A 368 -13.94 11.81 21.07
CA ALA A 368 -14.31 10.56 20.41
C ALA A 368 -13.42 10.23 19.20
N GLN A 369 -12.55 11.16 18.78
CA GLN A 369 -11.71 10.98 17.60
C GLN A 369 -10.41 10.27 17.95
N ASP A 370 -10.00 9.35 17.08
CA ASP A 370 -8.67 8.74 17.11
C ASP A 370 -7.78 9.50 16.11
N PRO A 371 -6.81 10.31 16.59
CA PRO A 371 -5.94 11.11 15.71
C PRO A 371 -5.19 10.27 14.68
N LYS A 372 -4.88 9.01 15.00
CA LYS A 372 -4.19 8.11 14.06
C LYS A 372 -5.10 7.74 12.90
N LYS A 373 -6.37 7.43 13.17
CA LYS A 373 -7.35 7.15 12.11
C LYS A 373 -7.67 8.37 11.29
N ALA A 374 -7.64 9.57 11.89
CA ALA A 374 -7.81 10.82 11.17
C ALA A 374 -6.68 10.99 10.13
N ALA A 375 -5.41 10.91 10.53
CA ALA A 375 -4.28 11.05 9.61
C ALA A 375 -4.29 10.01 8.46
N GLU A 376 -4.73 8.78 8.73
CA GLU A 376 -4.92 7.77 7.69
C GLU A 376 -6.01 8.15 6.69
N ARG A 377 -7.14 8.66 7.19
CA ARG A 377 -8.24 9.17 6.36
C ARG A 377 -7.76 10.35 5.52
N GLU A 378 -6.90 11.22 6.04
CA GLU A 378 -6.42 12.37 5.27
C GLU A 378 -5.56 11.94 4.07
N LEU A 379 -4.67 10.94 4.22
CA LEU A 379 -3.93 10.39 3.08
C LEU A 379 -4.84 9.72 2.04
N GLU A 380 -5.95 9.12 2.47
CA GLU A 380 -7.00 8.62 1.58
C GLU A 380 -7.76 9.76 0.88
N ALA A 381 -8.04 10.86 1.59
CA ALA A 381 -8.69 12.06 1.06
C ALA A 381 -7.84 12.75 -0.02
N TYR A 382 -6.52 12.83 0.17
CA TYR A 382 -5.57 13.28 -0.86
C TYR A 382 -5.69 12.44 -2.13
N LEU A 383 -5.55 11.11 -2.00
CA LEU A 383 -5.62 10.24 -3.18
C LEU A 383 -6.99 10.26 -3.85
N PHE A 384 -8.08 10.34 -3.07
CA PHE A 384 -9.44 10.50 -3.59
C PHE A 384 -9.57 11.76 -4.46
N SER A 385 -8.88 12.83 -4.07
CA SER A 385 -8.91 14.14 -4.72
C SER A 385 -7.94 14.23 -5.91
N GLY A 386 -7.15 13.19 -6.20
CA GLY A 386 -6.15 13.21 -7.28
C GLY A 386 -4.76 13.69 -6.85
N VAL A 387 -4.53 13.87 -5.55
CA VAL A 387 -3.24 14.18 -4.97
C VAL A 387 -2.54 12.88 -4.60
N THR A 388 -1.44 12.60 -5.26
CA THR A 388 -0.76 11.29 -5.20
C THR A 388 0.44 11.27 -4.28
N ALA A 389 0.96 12.43 -3.90
CA ALA A 389 2.03 12.56 -2.92
C ALA A 389 1.84 13.82 -2.07
N VAL A 390 2.26 13.75 -0.81
CA VAL A 390 2.24 14.88 0.11
C VAL A 390 3.54 14.95 0.90
N ARG A 391 3.97 16.15 1.32
CA ARG A 391 5.04 16.33 2.31
C ARG A 391 4.49 16.90 3.60
N SER A 392 4.53 16.09 4.66
CA SER A 392 4.31 16.57 6.03
C SER A 392 5.45 17.52 6.41
N ALA A 393 5.11 18.80 6.58
CA ALA A 393 6.08 19.87 6.79
C ALA A 393 6.38 20.13 8.27
N GLY A 394 5.70 19.45 9.18
CA GLY A 394 5.90 19.59 10.63
C GLY A 394 4.88 18.79 11.42
N ASP A 395 5.23 17.58 11.83
CA ASP A 395 4.33 16.67 12.58
C ASP A 395 5.13 15.79 13.55
N ALA A 396 4.40 15.04 14.38
CA ALA A 396 4.98 14.02 15.25
C ALA A 396 5.73 12.95 14.45
N VAL A 397 7.07 12.96 14.52
CA VAL A 397 7.93 12.16 13.64
C VAL A 397 7.64 10.65 13.70
N ASP A 398 7.46 10.09 14.90
CA ASP A 398 7.22 8.64 15.06
C ASP A 398 5.89 8.20 14.45
N ASP A 399 4.87 9.04 14.51
CA ASP A 399 3.56 8.73 13.95
C ASP A 399 3.59 8.84 12.43
N MET A 400 4.28 9.85 11.88
CA MET A 400 4.47 9.98 10.44
C MET A 400 5.30 8.84 9.85
N LEU A 401 6.32 8.35 10.55
CA LEU A 401 7.11 7.19 10.12
C LEU A 401 6.25 5.91 10.04
N LYS A 402 5.42 5.65 11.05
CA LYS A 402 4.47 4.52 11.05
C LYS A 402 3.44 4.65 9.94
N LEU A 403 2.94 5.86 9.71
CA LEU A 403 1.99 6.16 8.66
C LEU A 403 2.61 5.91 7.28
N ARG A 404 3.84 6.38 7.06
CA ARG A 404 4.62 6.13 5.83
C ARG A 404 4.82 4.64 5.58
N GLU A 405 5.17 3.85 6.60
CA GLU A 405 5.32 2.39 6.46
C GLU A 405 4.00 1.71 6.08
N ARG A 406 2.90 2.12 6.72
CA ARG A 406 1.56 1.55 6.48
C ARG A 406 1.05 1.78 5.06
N PHE A 407 1.23 2.99 4.52
CA PHE A 407 0.82 3.29 3.15
C PHE A 407 1.86 2.84 2.12
N GLY A 408 3.15 2.98 2.43
CA GLY A 408 4.27 2.60 1.56
C GLY A 408 4.36 1.09 1.32
N SER A 409 3.99 0.26 2.30
CA SER A 409 3.93 -1.21 2.15
C SER A 409 2.81 -1.68 1.22
N GLY A 410 1.83 -0.82 0.91
CA GLY A 410 0.63 -1.24 0.20
C GLY A 410 -0.38 -1.96 1.07
N LEU A 411 -0.35 -1.79 2.40
CA LEU A 411 -1.44 -2.24 3.28
C LEU A 411 -2.70 -1.35 3.14
N ARG A 412 -2.53 -0.03 3.17
CA ARG A 412 -3.59 0.95 2.88
C ARG A 412 -3.24 1.79 1.65
N LEU A 413 -4.24 2.23 0.91
CA LEU A 413 -4.07 2.98 -0.33
C LEU A 413 -4.38 4.44 -0.05
N GLY A 414 -3.46 5.33 -0.39
CA GLY A 414 -3.50 6.76 -0.11
C GLY A 414 -2.31 7.45 -0.77
N ALA A 415 -2.17 8.76 -0.56
CA ALA A 415 -1.05 9.53 -1.10
C ALA A 415 0.30 9.04 -0.51
N GLU A 416 1.36 9.09 -1.32
CA GLU A 416 2.72 8.81 -0.86
C GLU A 416 3.18 9.91 0.09
N LEU A 417 3.64 9.52 1.29
CA LEU A 417 4.02 10.45 2.35
C LEU A 417 5.53 10.67 2.39
N PHE A 418 5.94 11.92 2.18
CA PHE A 418 7.26 12.46 2.52
C PHE A 418 7.14 13.22 3.85
N LEU A 419 8.19 13.25 4.66
CA LEU A 419 8.14 13.96 5.95
C LEU A 419 9.41 14.73 6.28
N CYS A 420 9.23 15.94 6.81
CA CYS A 420 10.30 16.75 7.41
C CYS A 420 10.63 16.33 8.85
N GLY A 421 9.65 15.77 9.56
CA GLY A 421 9.74 15.52 11.00
C GLY A 421 9.38 16.77 11.83
N PRO A 422 9.97 16.94 13.03
CA PRO A 422 9.62 18.02 13.95
C PRO A 422 10.16 19.38 13.51
N LEU A 423 9.52 20.46 13.97
CA LEU A 423 9.91 21.84 13.68
C LEU A 423 11.13 22.27 14.49
N PHE A 424 12.21 22.70 13.83
CA PHE A 424 13.32 23.38 14.51
C PHE A 424 12.93 24.84 14.81
N THR A 425 12.69 25.14 16.09
CA THR A 425 12.22 26.45 16.58
C THR A 425 12.91 26.82 17.90
N ALA A 426 12.73 28.06 18.40
CA ALA A 426 13.19 28.40 19.74
C ALA A 426 12.19 27.92 20.80
N GLU A 427 12.64 27.78 22.05
CA GLU A 427 11.70 27.62 23.16
C GLU A 427 10.80 28.87 23.27
N GLY A 428 9.48 28.69 23.31
CA GLY A 428 8.51 29.78 23.20
C GLY A 428 8.39 30.37 21.78
N GLY A 429 9.00 29.73 20.79
CA GLY A 429 8.85 30.05 19.37
C GLY A 429 7.62 29.42 18.75
N HIS A 430 7.36 29.74 17.49
CA HIS A 430 6.24 29.18 16.73
C HIS A 430 6.29 27.64 16.69
N GLY A 431 5.13 27.00 16.81
CA GLY A 431 4.96 25.56 16.99
C GLY A 431 4.94 25.10 18.45
N THR A 432 5.54 25.86 19.38
CA THR A 432 5.58 25.46 20.81
C THR A 432 4.29 25.79 21.55
N GLU A 433 3.52 26.76 21.05
CA GLU A 433 2.23 27.18 21.60
C GLU A 433 1.18 26.08 21.58
N TYR A 434 1.27 25.14 20.63
CA TYR A 434 0.30 24.05 20.50
C TYR A 434 0.34 23.08 21.68
N ALA A 435 1.47 22.95 22.37
CA ALA A 435 1.58 22.13 23.58
C ALA A 435 0.63 22.59 24.70
N LYS A 436 0.15 23.84 24.67
CA LYS A 436 -0.84 24.37 25.63
C LYS A 436 -2.20 23.69 25.49
N PHE A 437 -2.54 23.21 24.30
CA PHE A 437 -3.80 22.51 24.01
C PHE A 437 -3.72 21.00 24.27
N VAL A 438 -2.54 20.48 24.60
CA VAL A 438 -2.31 19.08 24.93
C VAL A 438 -2.44 18.89 26.45
N PRO A 439 -3.12 17.82 26.93
CA PRO A 439 -3.19 17.51 28.36
C PRO A 439 -1.79 17.36 28.98
N GLU A 440 -1.62 17.85 30.20
CA GLU A 440 -0.31 17.98 30.86
C GLU A 440 0.52 16.71 30.84
N MET A 441 -0.10 15.56 31.11
CA MET A 441 0.55 14.25 31.11
C MET A 441 1.16 13.82 29.76
N PHE A 442 0.76 14.43 28.65
CA PHE A 442 1.24 14.12 27.30
C PHE A 442 2.09 15.24 26.67
N ARG A 443 2.20 16.41 27.33
CA ARG A 443 2.89 17.59 26.76
C ARG A 443 4.36 17.35 26.45
N GLU A 444 5.07 16.69 27.35
CA GLU A 444 6.51 16.43 27.17
C GLU A 444 6.76 15.54 25.95
N ASN A 445 5.99 14.44 25.82
CA ASN A 445 6.07 13.55 24.67
C ASN A 445 5.65 14.25 23.36
N PHE A 446 4.57 15.03 23.38
CA PHE A 446 4.16 15.83 22.21
C PHE A 446 5.26 16.78 21.78
N THR A 447 5.81 17.56 22.72
CA THR A 447 6.89 18.53 22.46
C THR A 447 8.11 17.83 21.88
N ALA A 448 8.50 16.69 22.46
CA ALA A 448 9.63 15.87 21.98
C ALA A 448 9.40 15.23 20.61
N GLN A 449 8.16 15.12 20.12
CA GLN A 449 7.87 14.59 18.78
C GLN A 449 7.57 15.69 17.75
N PHE A 450 7.08 16.86 18.18
CA PHE A 450 6.58 17.92 17.30
C PHE A 450 7.57 19.07 17.10
N VAL A 451 8.43 19.38 18.08
CA VAL A 451 9.42 20.46 17.98
C VAL A 451 10.83 20.03 18.39
N ARG A 452 11.83 20.76 17.90
CA ARG A 452 13.24 20.68 18.28
C ARG A 452 13.70 22.08 18.68
N THR A 453 14.15 22.23 19.93
CA THR A 453 14.52 23.54 20.52
C THR A 453 15.98 23.59 20.98
N PRO A 454 16.96 23.31 20.08
CA PRO A 454 18.37 23.28 20.45
C PRO A 454 18.84 24.62 21.00
N LYS A 455 19.68 24.59 22.03
CA LYS A 455 20.26 25.78 22.68
C LYS A 455 21.59 26.18 22.08
N THR A 456 22.27 25.24 21.42
CA THR A 456 23.58 25.43 20.79
C THR A 456 23.61 24.87 19.37
N ALA A 457 24.59 25.31 18.59
CA ALA A 457 24.83 24.78 17.25
C ALA A 457 25.14 23.28 17.28
N ASP A 458 25.87 22.79 18.29
CA ASP A 458 26.21 21.37 18.39
C ASP A 458 25.00 20.50 18.72
N GLU A 459 24.11 20.98 19.61
CA GLU A 459 22.83 20.31 19.85
C GLU A 459 21.97 20.26 18.59
N ALA A 460 21.93 21.36 17.81
CA ALA A 460 21.22 21.39 16.54
C ALA A 460 21.75 20.33 15.56
N ARG A 461 23.08 20.21 15.42
CA ARG A 461 23.70 19.20 14.56
C ARG A 461 23.36 17.78 15.02
N GLN A 462 23.46 17.48 16.31
CA GLN A 462 23.12 16.16 16.86
C GLN A 462 21.65 15.79 16.63
N GLN A 463 20.74 16.77 16.74
CA GLN A 463 19.32 16.54 16.48
C GLN A 463 19.04 16.28 15.00
N VAL A 464 19.74 16.97 14.09
CA VAL A 464 19.66 16.67 12.65
C VAL A 464 20.23 15.28 12.34
N ASP A 465 21.37 14.91 12.94
CA ASP A 465 21.95 13.57 12.78
C ASP A 465 20.98 12.45 13.18
N ALA A 466 20.25 12.65 14.28
CA ALA A 466 19.24 11.71 14.75
C ALA A 466 18.07 11.57 13.75
N LEU A 467 17.59 12.68 13.18
CA LEU A 467 16.52 12.65 12.18
C LEU A 467 16.97 12.01 10.86
N ALA A 468 18.21 12.28 10.43
CA ALA A 468 18.81 11.64 9.27
C ALA A 468 18.88 10.11 9.45
N GLN A 469 19.25 9.63 10.64
CA GLN A 469 19.23 8.19 10.98
C GLN A 469 17.83 7.59 10.95
N GLN A 470 16.79 8.37 11.30
CA GLN A 470 15.38 7.97 11.19
C GLN A 470 14.85 8.00 9.75
N ARG A 471 15.64 8.48 8.79
CA ARG A 471 15.30 8.57 7.36
C ARG A 471 14.10 9.49 7.10
N VAL A 472 14.11 10.69 7.70
CA VAL A 472 13.26 11.79 7.22
C VAL A 472 13.67 12.19 5.79
N ASP A 473 12.77 12.82 5.04
CA ASP A 473 13.00 13.19 3.64
C ASP A 473 13.49 14.65 3.49
N ALA A 474 13.29 15.47 4.51
CA ALA A 474 13.68 16.86 4.59
C ALA A 474 13.82 17.30 6.06
N ILE A 475 14.24 18.54 6.31
CA ILE A 475 14.23 19.18 7.62
C ILE A 475 13.38 20.45 7.55
N LYS A 476 12.61 20.75 8.60
CA LYS A 476 11.86 22.02 8.69
C LYS A 476 12.45 22.93 9.76
N GLY A 477 12.84 24.13 9.35
CA GLY A 477 13.26 25.22 10.23
C GLY A 477 12.18 26.28 10.36
N VAL A 478 12.21 27.05 11.45
CA VAL A 478 11.28 28.16 11.70
C VAL A 478 12.05 29.42 12.05
N ILE A 479 11.75 30.51 11.34
CA ILE A 479 12.31 31.83 11.60
C ILE A 479 11.19 32.87 11.59
N GLU A 480 10.68 33.19 12.78
CA GLU A 480 9.60 34.14 12.98
C GLU A 480 9.65 34.70 14.42
N ALA A 481 9.34 35.99 14.58
CA ALA A 481 9.21 36.64 15.88
C ALA A 481 7.74 36.84 16.33
N GLY A 482 6.79 36.35 15.55
CA GLY A 482 5.37 36.60 15.72
C GLY A 482 4.99 38.00 15.26
N VAL A 483 3.78 38.40 15.62
CA VAL A 483 3.17 39.70 15.27
C VAL A 483 2.77 40.44 16.54
N PRO A 484 2.54 41.77 16.50
CA PRO A 484 2.02 42.50 17.65
C PRO A 484 0.75 41.83 18.21
N GLY A 485 0.78 41.49 19.50
CA GLY A 485 -0.29 40.74 20.18
C GLY A 485 -0.07 39.22 20.27
N PHE A 486 0.77 38.66 19.40
CA PHE A 486 1.14 37.24 19.37
C PHE A 486 2.66 37.07 19.16
N PRO A 487 3.51 37.50 20.12
CA PRO A 487 4.95 37.41 19.99
C PRO A 487 5.45 35.97 20.14
N PHE A 488 6.48 35.62 19.37
CA PHE A 488 7.22 34.36 19.46
C PHE A 488 8.70 34.63 19.71
N ASN A 489 9.33 33.71 20.44
CA ASN A 489 10.79 33.71 20.51
C ASN A 489 11.35 33.27 19.16
N ARG A 490 12.11 34.16 18.51
CA ARG A 490 12.75 33.88 17.23
C ARG A 490 14.01 33.04 17.43
N MET A 491 14.22 32.00 16.61
CA MET A 491 15.45 31.22 16.64
C MET A 491 16.66 32.08 16.25
N LYS A 492 17.79 31.87 16.94
CA LYS A 492 19.06 32.50 16.61
C LYS A 492 19.57 32.01 15.26
N ILE A 493 20.02 32.94 14.41
CA ILE A 493 20.52 32.64 13.06
C ILE A 493 21.65 31.62 13.09
N GLU A 494 22.55 31.69 14.07
CA GLU A 494 23.70 30.78 14.17
C GLU A 494 23.27 29.33 14.45
N ILE A 495 22.16 29.14 15.17
CA ILE A 495 21.61 27.81 15.46
C ILE A 495 20.94 27.26 14.21
N LEU A 496 20.10 28.06 13.55
CA LEU A 496 19.43 27.62 12.32
C LEU A 496 20.44 27.36 11.19
N ARG A 497 21.53 28.13 11.12
CA ARG A 497 22.66 27.86 10.20
C ARG A 497 23.25 26.47 10.43
N ALA A 498 23.46 26.08 11.69
CA ALA A 498 23.97 24.76 12.02
C ALA A 498 22.99 23.64 11.62
N VAL A 499 21.68 23.88 11.74
CA VAL A 499 20.64 22.97 11.22
C VAL A 499 20.77 22.81 9.70
N VAL A 500 20.85 23.92 8.97
CA VAL A 500 20.94 23.91 7.49
C VAL A 500 22.21 23.22 7.01
N GLU A 501 23.37 23.61 7.53
CA GLU A 501 24.66 23.02 7.16
C GLU A 501 24.70 21.51 7.43
N GLN A 502 24.16 21.07 8.58
CA GLN A 502 24.12 19.64 8.92
C GLN A 502 23.12 18.87 8.07
N ALA A 503 21.97 19.45 7.76
CA ALA A 503 20.99 18.81 6.88
C ALA A 503 21.59 18.58 5.49
N HIS A 504 22.26 19.59 4.94
CA HIS A 504 22.97 19.48 3.67
C HIS A 504 24.11 18.45 3.71
N ALA A 505 24.82 18.32 4.85
CA ALA A 505 25.84 17.27 5.02
C ALA A 505 25.25 15.85 4.93
N HIS A 506 23.96 15.67 5.26
CA HIS A 506 23.20 14.42 5.07
C HIS A 506 22.45 14.36 3.73
N ASN A 507 22.63 15.35 2.84
CA ASN A 507 21.87 15.53 1.62
C ASN A 507 20.35 15.66 1.86
N LEU A 508 19.92 16.24 2.99
CA LEU A 508 18.52 16.53 3.25
C LEU A 508 18.20 17.99 2.87
N PRO A 509 17.14 18.26 2.08
CA PRO A 509 16.70 19.62 1.82
C PRO A 509 16.07 20.25 3.07
N VAL A 510 16.13 21.57 3.16
CA VAL A 510 15.57 22.34 4.29
C VAL A 510 14.47 23.27 3.83
N ALA A 511 13.27 23.06 4.38
CA ALA A 511 12.14 23.97 4.25
C ALA A 511 12.15 24.95 5.43
N VAL A 512 11.95 26.25 5.17
CA VAL A 512 11.94 27.27 6.24
C VAL A 512 10.63 28.02 6.26
N HIS A 513 9.97 27.99 7.41
CA HIS A 513 8.82 28.85 7.73
C HIS A 513 9.29 30.28 8.00
N THR A 514 8.63 31.26 7.37
CA THR A 514 8.95 32.69 7.51
C THR A 514 7.67 33.50 7.75
N GLY A 515 7.72 34.50 8.63
CA GLY A 515 6.54 35.32 8.98
C GLY A 515 6.45 36.65 8.22
N ASN A 516 7.56 37.22 7.77
CA ASN A 516 7.63 38.49 7.05
C ASN A 516 8.80 38.52 6.03
N ALA A 517 8.92 39.60 5.26
CA ALA A 517 9.95 39.74 4.24
C ALA A 517 11.39 39.68 4.79
N SER A 518 11.64 40.14 6.02
CA SER A 518 12.97 40.05 6.65
C SER A 518 13.30 38.61 7.06
N ASP A 519 12.32 37.85 7.53
CA ASP A 519 12.47 36.43 7.83
C ASP A 519 12.78 35.62 6.57
N ALA A 520 12.12 35.94 5.45
CA ALA A 520 12.44 35.38 4.14
C ALA A 520 13.88 35.72 3.71
N ALA A 521 14.35 36.95 3.92
CA ALA A 521 15.71 37.35 3.60
C ALA A 521 16.75 36.52 4.37
N ASP A 522 16.52 36.30 5.67
CA ASP A 522 17.39 35.46 6.49
C ASP A 522 17.37 34.00 6.03
N ALA A 523 16.21 33.45 5.67
CA ALA A 523 16.10 32.09 5.12
C ALA A 523 16.88 31.91 3.81
N VAL A 524 16.82 32.90 2.90
CA VAL A 524 17.63 32.93 1.66
C VAL A 524 19.13 33.01 1.96
N ALA A 525 19.53 33.83 2.93
CA ALA A 525 20.92 33.99 3.33
C ALA A 525 21.50 32.72 3.98
N LEU A 526 20.65 31.94 4.67
CA LEU A 526 21.01 30.66 5.27
C LEU A 526 21.15 29.53 4.24
N GLY A 527 20.54 29.68 3.05
CA GLY A 527 20.57 28.66 2.01
C GLY A 527 19.47 27.60 2.18
N ALA A 528 18.27 28.00 2.61
CA ALA A 528 17.10 27.12 2.57
C ALA A 528 16.85 26.58 1.14
N ASP A 529 16.30 25.37 1.02
CA ASP A 529 15.92 24.77 -0.26
C ASP A 529 14.50 25.20 -0.68
N SER A 530 13.62 25.45 0.29
CA SER A 530 12.30 26.05 0.07
C SER A 530 11.93 27.05 1.16
N ILE A 531 11.25 28.13 0.76
CA ILE A 531 10.66 29.11 1.65
C ILE A 531 9.15 28.93 1.63
N GLU A 532 8.61 28.78 2.83
CA GLU A 532 7.23 28.44 3.08
C GLU A 532 6.50 29.67 3.63
N HIS A 533 5.32 29.98 3.09
CA HIS A 533 4.54 31.21 3.28
C HIS A 533 5.22 32.48 2.72
N GLY A 534 6.52 32.65 2.93
CA GLY A 534 7.25 33.87 2.64
C GLY A 534 6.79 35.00 3.54
N SER A 535 5.91 35.85 3.01
CA SER A 535 5.22 36.87 3.77
C SER A 535 3.81 37.05 3.25
N LEU A 536 2.85 36.89 4.16
CA LEU A 536 1.45 37.25 3.96
C LEU A 536 1.14 38.63 4.57
N LEU A 537 2.14 39.28 5.19
CA LEU A 537 2.03 40.55 5.90
C LEU A 537 2.47 41.72 5.02
N ASP A 538 3.66 41.63 4.44
CA ASP A 538 4.35 42.68 3.69
C ASP A 538 4.91 42.19 2.35
N GLU A 539 5.20 43.13 1.45
CA GLU A 539 5.74 42.80 0.13
C GLU A 539 7.22 42.39 0.22
N ILE A 540 7.56 41.28 -0.42
CA ILE A 540 8.94 40.79 -0.53
C ILE A 540 9.63 41.52 -1.69
N PRO A 541 10.81 42.14 -1.47
CA PRO A 541 11.54 42.82 -2.53
C PRO A 541 11.88 41.90 -3.70
N GLY A 542 11.65 42.35 -4.95
CA GLY A 542 11.97 41.57 -6.15
C GLY A 542 13.46 41.17 -6.26
N THR A 543 14.36 41.93 -5.62
CA THR A 543 15.78 41.58 -5.51
C THR A 543 16.00 40.30 -4.71
N LEU A 544 15.19 40.04 -3.69
CA LEU A 544 15.26 38.81 -2.90
C LEU A 544 14.80 37.61 -3.73
N PHE A 545 13.72 37.74 -4.50
CA PHE A 545 13.30 36.68 -5.42
C PHE A 545 14.32 36.41 -6.52
N ALA A 546 15.02 37.44 -7.02
CA ALA A 546 16.13 37.25 -7.95
C ALA A 546 17.27 36.44 -7.30
N GLU A 547 17.56 36.66 -6.02
CA GLU A 547 18.52 35.87 -5.25
C GLU A 547 18.05 34.43 -5.03
N MET A 548 16.77 34.21 -4.70
CA MET A 548 16.17 32.88 -4.58
C MET A 548 16.34 32.09 -5.88
N LYS A 549 16.04 32.70 -7.03
CA LYS A 549 16.28 32.08 -8.34
C LYS A 549 17.74 31.73 -8.55
N ALA A 550 18.67 32.64 -8.24
CA ALA A 550 20.10 32.41 -8.42
C ALA A 550 20.62 31.24 -7.55
N LYS A 551 20.00 31.04 -6.39
CA LYS A 551 20.28 29.95 -5.45
C LYS A 551 19.41 28.70 -5.62
N SER A 552 18.51 28.69 -6.61
CA SER A 552 17.54 27.61 -6.84
C SER A 552 16.62 27.30 -5.64
N ILE A 553 16.26 28.31 -4.86
CA ILE A 553 15.35 28.19 -3.71
C ILE A 553 13.91 28.21 -4.21
N ALA A 554 13.12 27.23 -3.79
CA ALA A 554 11.70 27.14 -4.14
C ALA A 554 10.84 28.08 -3.29
N TYR A 555 9.67 28.47 -3.80
CA TYR A 555 8.71 29.31 -3.08
C TYR A 555 7.31 28.66 -3.02
N ASP A 556 6.79 28.53 -1.81
CA ASP A 556 5.42 28.13 -1.50
C ASP A 556 4.70 29.26 -0.73
N PRO A 557 3.69 29.95 -1.31
CA PRO A 557 3.02 31.08 -0.68
C PRO A 557 1.86 30.71 0.26
N THR A 558 1.28 29.50 0.13
CA THR A 558 0.12 29.01 0.91
C THR A 558 -1.03 30.04 1.07
N LEU A 559 -1.56 30.57 -0.04
CA LEU A 559 -2.61 31.59 -0.02
C LEU A 559 -3.89 31.12 0.67
N SER A 560 -4.17 29.81 0.59
CA SER A 560 -5.23 29.09 1.30
C SER A 560 -5.24 29.37 2.80
N VAL A 561 -4.09 29.56 3.43
CA VAL A 561 -4.00 29.86 4.88
C VAL A 561 -4.52 31.25 5.18
N ALA A 562 -4.09 32.25 4.40
CA ALA A 562 -4.57 33.62 4.56
C ALA A 562 -6.09 33.70 4.33
N GLU A 563 -6.59 33.00 3.32
CA GLU A 563 -8.03 32.94 3.03
C GLU A 563 -8.79 32.20 4.14
N GLY A 564 -8.31 31.04 4.58
CA GLY A 564 -8.93 30.24 5.64
C GLY A 564 -9.05 30.99 6.97
N PHE A 565 -7.98 31.67 7.39
CA PHE A 565 -7.99 32.55 8.56
C PHE A 565 -9.01 33.68 8.41
N SER A 566 -9.01 34.36 7.26
CA SER A 566 -9.92 35.48 6.98
C SER A 566 -11.39 35.04 6.93
N ASN A 567 -11.67 33.88 6.35
CA ASN A 567 -13.02 33.32 6.24
C ASN A 567 -13.52 32.84 7.60
N PHE A 568 -12.68 32.14 8.36
CA PHE A 568 -13.05 31.67 9.69
C PHE A 568 -13.34 32.84 10.64
N ALA A 569 -12.50 33.88 10.62
CA ALA A 569 -12.72 35.09 11.42
C ALA A 569 -14.08 35.75 11.10
N ARG A 570 -14.46 35.81 9.81
CA ARG A 570 -15.74 36.36 9.35
C ARG A 570 -16.93 35.43 9.54
N GLY A 571 -16.70 34.17 9.93
CA GLY A 571 -17.75 33.14 9.98
C GLY A 571 -18.24 32.69 8.59
N ASP A 572 -17.43 32.87 7.56
CA ASP A 572 -17.71 32.44 6.19
C ASP A 572 -17.33 30.96 6.04
N THR A 573 -18.33 30.11 5.77
CA THR A 573 -18.17 28.66 5.64
C THR A 573 -18.24 28.16 4.19
N SER A 574 -18.16 29.07 3.21
CA SER A 574 -18.25 28.74 1.79
C SER A 574 -17.24 27.67 1.35
N LEU A 575 -16.02 27.70 1.88
CA LEU A 575 -14.97 26.70 1.61
C LEU A 575 -15.40 25.28 1.99
N LEU A 576 -16.20 25.13 3.05
CA LEU A 576 -16.70 23.81 3.46
C LEU A 576 -17.68 23.24 2.44
N LYS A 577 -18.36 24.07 1.64
CA LYS A 577 -19.41 23.63 0.71
C LYS A 577 -18.87 23.16 -0.65
N ARG A 578 -17.56 23.23 -0.87
CA ARG A 578 -16.92 22.74 -2.11
C ARG A 578 -17.17 21.24 -2.30
N SER A 579 -17.40 20.82 -3.55
CA SER A 579 -17.85 19.46 -3.83
C SER A 579 -16.88 18.37 -3.35
N LEU A 580 -15.58 18.50 -3.64
CA LEU A 580 -14.60 17.52 -3.17
C LEU A 580 -14.45 17.53 -1.65
N VAL A 581 -14.52 18.70 -1.00
CA VAL A 581 -14.53 18.82 0.47
C VAL A 581 -15.66 18.00 1.07
N GLN A 582 -16.88 18.17 0.55
CA GLN A 582 -18.06 17.41 1.00
C GLN A 582 -17.95 15.90 0.77
N GLN A 583 -17.15 15.45 -0.20
CA GLN A 583 -16.96 14.03 -0.51
C GLN A 583 -15.93 13.35 0.40
N VAL A 584 -14.86 14.06 0.80
CA VAL A 584 -13.73 13.45 1.51
C VAL A 584 -13.73 13.72 3.01
N THR A 585 -14.20 14.89 3.43
CA THR A 585 -14.22 15.28 4.85
C THR A 585 -15.33 14.54 5.58
N SER A 586 -15.09 14.10 6.81
CA SER A 586 -16.12 13.43 7.61
C SER A 586 -17.26 14.41 7.94
N LYS A 587 -18.49 13.90 8.06
CA LYS A 587 -19.65 14.72 8.40
C LYS A 587 -19.49 15.44 9.74
N GLU A 588 -18.89 14.74 10.71
CA GLU A 588 -18.61 15.26 12.06
C GLU A 588 -17.62 16.42 12.04
N LEU A 589 -16.57 16.34 11.21
CA LEU A 589 -15.61 17.42 11.04
C LEU A 589 -16.24 18.62 10.31
N LEU A 590 -17.03 18.37 9.26
CA LEU A 590 -17.73 19.44 8.54
C LEU A 590 -18.72 20.19 9.44
N ALA A 591 -19.58 19.46 10.16
CA ALA A 591 -20.58 20.03 11.05
C ALA A 591 -19.93 20.77 12.22
N GLY A 592 -18.92 20.17 12.86
CA GLY A 592 -18.20 20.80 13.96
C GLY A 592 -17.46 22.07 13.53
N THR A 593 -16.86 22.07 12.34
CA THR A 593 -16.16 23.24 11.79
C THR A 593 -17.12 24.35 11.42
N GLU A 594 -18.25 24.02 10.80
CA GLU A 594 -19.31 24.99 10.48
C GLU A 594 -19.85 25.63 11.76
N ASN A 595 -20.18 24.81 12.77
CA ASN A 595 -20.61 25.29 14.08
C ASN A 595 -19.55 26.19 14.74
N ALA A 596 -18.27 25.81 14.70
CA ALA A 596 -17.19 26.61 15.27
C ALA A 596 -17.01 27.97 14.56
N ALA A 597 -17.20 28.01 13.24
CA ALA A 597 -17.09 29.24 12.47
C ALA A 597 -18.29 30.19 12.71
N THR A 598 -19.48 29.67 12.99
CA THR A 598 -20.71 30.49 13.12
C THR A 598 -21.17 30.71 14.56
N SER A 599 -20.68 29.93 15.53
CA SER A 599 -21.16 30.03 16.91
C SER A 599 -20.69 31.29 17.63
N GLN A 600 -21.46 31.67 18.64
CA GLN A 600 -21.09 32.76 19.54
C GLN A 600 -20.05 32.32 20.58
N GLU A 601 -19.98 31.02 20.89
CA GLU A 601 -18.99 30.44 21.81
C GLU A 601 -17.56 30.65 21.31
N MET A 602 -17.36 30.59 20.00
CA MET A 602 -16.06 30.78 19.35
C MET A 602 -15.80 32.23 18.91
N ALA A 603 -16.68 33.18 19.24
CA ALA A 603 -16.54 34.58 18.82
C ALA A 603 -15.21 35.21 19.27
N GLY A 604 -14.76 34.91 20.49
CA GLY A 604 -13.48 35.42 21.00
C GLY A 604 -12.26 34.87 20.25
N MET A 605 -12.31 33.59 19.82
CA MET A 605 -11.28 33.01 18.97
C MET A 605 -11.26 33.69 17.59
N ARG A 606 -12.44 33.87 16.98
CA ARG A 606 -12.58 34.55 15.69
C ARG A 606 -12.08 35.99 15.73
N GLU A 607 -12.39 36.73 16.80
CA GLU A 607 -11.86 38.08 17.02
C GLU A 607 -10.32 38.06 17.19
N GLY A 608 -9.77 37.08 17.90
CA GLY A 608 -8.33 36.85 18.00
C GLY A 608 -7.68 36.66 16.62
N ILE A 609 -8.23 35.74 15.81
CA ILE A 609 -7.75 35.43 14.46
C ILE A 609 -7.87 36.64 13.53
N SER A 610 -8.94 37.44 13.64
CA SER A 610 -9.14 38.64 12.81
C SER A 610 -8.05 39.72 12.99
N ARG A 611 -7.29 39.66 14.09
CA ARG A 611 -6.17 40.56 14.37
C ARG A 611 -4.83 40.04 13.85
N TYR A 612 -4.79 38.79 13.39
CA TYR A 612 -3.59 38.21 12.80
C TYR A 612 -3.42 38.77 11.36
N PRO A 613 -2.32 39.48 11.06
CA PRO A 613 -2.24 40.34 9.87
C PRO A 613 -1.81 39.54 8.62
N VAL A 614 -2.66 38.63 8.16
CA VAL A 614 -2.47 37.85 6.92
C VAL A 614 -3.34 38.40 5.80
N SER A 615 -2.81 38.43 4.58
CA SER A 615 -3.47 39.00 3.41
C SER A 615 -3.26 38.14 2.17
N VAL A 616 -4.36 37.64 1.60
CA VAL A 616 -4.37 36.95 0.30
C VAL A 616 -3.85 37.88 -0.80
N GLU A 617 -4.18 39.18 -0.74
CA GLU A 617 -3.73 40.16 -1.74
C GLU A 617 -2.21 40.35 -1.69
N THR A 618 -1.63 40.51 -0.49
CA THR A 618 -0.19 40.67 -0.32
C THR A 618 0.56 39.40 -0.74
N GLY A 619 0.09 38.23 -0.28
CA GLY A 619 0.63 36.94 -0.71
C GLY A 619 0.56 36.76 -2.24
N GLY A 620 -0.56 37.13 -2.86
CA GLY A 620 -0.73 37.08 -4.31
C GLY A 620 0.24 38.00 -5.07
N LYS A 621 0.50 39.21 -4.58
CA LYS A 621 1.51 40.12 -5.15
C LYS A 621 2.93 39.54 -5.05
N ASN A 622 3.26 38.94 -3.90
CA ASN A 622 4.54 38.28 -3.67
C ASN A 622 4.72 37.08 -4.61
N LEU A 623 3.71 36.22 -4.71
CA LEU A 623 3.66 35.10 -5.66
C LEU A 623 3.89 35.56 -7.11
N LEU A 624 3.18 36.60 -7.56
CA LEU A 624 3.32 37.11 -8.92
C LEU A 624 4.71 37.68 -9.18
N THR A 625 5.31 38.33 -8.17
CA THR A 625 6.67 38.86 -8.25
C THR A 625 7.70 37.73 -8.29
N ALA A 626 7.53 36.68 -7.48
CA ALA A 626 8.37 35.48 -7.48
C ALA A 626 8.35 34.78 -8.84
N TRP A 627 7.15 34.56 -9.41
CA TRP A 627 6.98 34.00 -10.74
C TRP A 627 7.70 34.82 -11.81
N ARG A 628 7.49 36.15 -11.83
CA ARG A 628 8.13 37.06 -12.79
C ARG A 628 9.66 37.09 -12.67
N ALA A 629 10.18 36.93 -11.45
CA ALA A 629 11.61 36.79 -11.21
C ALA A 629 12.15 35.45 -11.76
N GLY A 630 11.30 34.45 -11.95
CA GLY A 630 11.63 33.11 -12.42
C GLY A 630 12.03 32.16 -11.29
N VAL A 631 11.52 32.40 -10.08
CA VAL A 631 11.66 31.48 -8.94
C VAL A 631 10.87 30.20 -9.22
N MET A 632 11.39 29.05 -8.78
CA MET A 632 10.65 27.79 -8.87
C MET A 632 9.50 27.81 -7.87
N LEU A 633 8.28 27.90 -8.38
CA LEU A 633 7.08 27.80 -7.56
C LEU A 633 6.72 26.34 -7.30
N VAL A 634 6.26 26.06 -6.08
CA VAL A 634 5.79 24.75 -5.63
C VAL A 634 4.51 24.94 -4.83
N THR A 635 3.53 24.05 -4.99
CA THR A 635 2.22 24.23 -4.35
C THR A 635 2.15 23.45 -3.03
N GLY A 636 1.95 24.18 -1.94
CA GLY A 636 1.56 23.64 -0.65
C GLY A 636 0.24 24.24 -0.19
N SER A 637 -0.66 23.42 0.36
CA SER A 637 -1.93 23.93 0.89
C SER A 637 -1.84 24.39 2.34
N ASP A 638 -0.85 23.87 3.06
CA ASP A 638 -0.70 23.96 4.51
C ASP A 638 -1.96 23.47 5.26
N ALA A 639 -2.57 22.41 4.71
CA ALA A 639 -3.75 21.77 5.28
C ALA A 639 -3.49 21.30 6.72
N GLY A 640 -4.47 21.54 7.58
CA GLY A 640 -4.31 21.50 9.03
C GLY A 640 -4.67 22.83 9.70
N ASN A 641 -4.58 23.94 8.96
CA ASN A 641 -4.99 25.28 9.37
C ASN A 641 -6.51 25.53 9.26
N PHE A 642 -7.01 26.61 9.87
CA PHE A 642 -8.45 26.92 9.89
C PHE A 642 -9.08 26.97 8.49
N LEU A 643 -10.08 26.11 8.25
CA LEU A 643 -10.79 25.93 6.97
C LEU A 643 -9.93 25.39 5.82
N VAL A 644 -8.69 24.98 6.10
CA VAL A 644 -7.77 24.39 5.12
C VAL A 644 -7.79 22.87 5.28
N LEU A 645 -8.72 22.22 4.58
CA LEU A 645 -8.99 20.78 4.75
C LEU A 645 -8.12 19.91 3.85
N HIS A 646 -7.71 18.75 4.35
CA HIS A 646 -6.86 17.82 3.60
C HIS A 646 -7.55 17.25 2.36
N GLY A 647 -6.78 17.10 1.29
CA GLY A 647 -7.23 16.58 0.01
C GLY A 647 -7.44 17.69 -1.03
N PRO A 648 -8.61 18.34 -1.07
CA PRO A 648 -9.01 19.20 -2.18
C PRO A 648 -8.52 20.64 -2.09
N THR A 649 -7.86 21.03 -0.99
CA THR A 649 -7.41 22.42 -0.81
C THR A 649 -6.22 22.76 -1.71
N VAL A 650 -5.40 21.79 -2.13
CA VAL A 650 -4.32 22.07 -3.10
C VAL A 650 -4.85 22.50 -4.47
N GLN A 651 -6.00 21.96 -4.91
CA GLN A 651 -6.68 22.43 -6.11
C GLN A 651 -7.17 23.86 -5.93
N HIS A 652 -7.66 24.19 -4.73
CA HIS A 652 -8.08 25.56 -4.43
C HIS A 652 -6.90 26.53 -4.37
N GLU A 653 -5.76 26.11 -3.84
CA GLU A 653 -4.52 26.89 -3.88
C GLU A 653 -4.13 27.25 -5.32
N ILE A 654 -4.22 26.28 -6.25
CA ILE A 654 -3.99 26.53 -7.68
C ILE A 654 -5.02 27.55 -8.23
N GLU A 655 -6.29 27.47 -7.83
CA GLU A 655 -7.31 28.47 -8.20
C GLU A 655 -6.95 29.87 -7.70
N LEU A 656 -6.45 29.99 -6.46
CA LEU A 656 -6.02 31.27 -5.87
C LEU A 656 -4.81 31.84 -6.62
N TRP A 657 -3.87 31.00 -7.06
CA TRP A 657 -2.72 31.43 -7.85
C TRP A 657 -3.13 32.00 -9.21
N VAL A 658 -4.09 31.33 -9.87
CA VAL A 658 -4.65 31.79 -11.15
C VAL A 658 -5.42 33.10 -10.95
N ALA A 659 -6.19 33.23 -9.86
CA ALA A 659 -6.86 34.48 -9.50
C ALA A 659 -5.87 35.62 -9.20
N ALA A 660 -4.70 35.31 -8.64
CA ALA A 660 -3.60 36.27 -8.43
C ALA A 660 -2.85 36.64 -9.73
N GLY A 661 -3.15 35.98 -10.86
CA GLY A 661 -2.59 36.27 -12.18
C GLY A 661 -1.43 35.40 -12.61
N VAL A 662 -1.13 34.30 -11.91
CA VAL A 662 -0.19 33.28 -12.37
C VAL A 662 -0.84 32.48 -13.52
N PRO A 663 -0.15 32.23 -14.64
CA PRO A 663 -0.68 31.38 -15.70
C PRO A 663 -1.01 29.97 -15.22
N ILE A 664 -2.10 29.41 -15.74
CA ILE A 664 -2.62 28.10 -15.30
C ILE A 664 -1.59 26.99 -15.48
N ASP A 665 -0.90 26.95 -16.63
CA ASP A 665 0.14 25.96 -16.91
C ASP A 665 1.29 26.02 -15.90
N VAL A 666 1.69 27.22 -15.48
CA VAL A 666 2.70 27.43 -14.43
C VAL A 666 2.21 26.94 -13.07
N ALA A 667 0.96 27.23 -12.70
CA ALA A 667 0.38 26.75 -11.45
C ALA A 667 0.24 25.21 -11.44
N LEU A 668 -0.09 24.60 -12.59
CA LEU A 668 -0.10 23.14 -12.74
C LEU A 668 1.31 22.52 -12.68
N GLN A 669 2.32 23.16 -13.26
CA GLN A 669 3.72 22.74 -13.13
C GLN A 669 4.18 22.76 -11.66
N ALA A 670 3.77 23.79 -10.91
CA ALA A 670 4.08 23.93 -9.49
C ALA A 670 3.57 22.76 -8.65
N ALA A 671 2.35 22.30 -8.92
CA ALA A 671 1.72 21.15 -8.25
C ALA A 671 2.09 19.77 -8.84
N THR A 672 2.98 19.72 -9.85
CA THR A 672 3.39 18.47 -10.51
C THR A 672 4.91 18.36 -10.62
N SER A 673 5.52 18.79 -11.71
CA SER A 673 6.93 18.55 -11.97
C SER A 673 7.86 19.30 -11.02
N ASN A 674 7.52 20.54 -10.63
CA ASN A 674 8.34 21.31 -9.68
C ASN A 674 8.24 20.74 -8.27
N ALA A 675 7.04 20.39 -7.81
CA ALA A 675 6.86 19.70 -6.55
C ALA A 675 7.63 18.36 -6.52
N ALA A 676 7.59 17.56 -7.59
CA ALA A 676 8.37 16.33 -7.68
C ALA A 676 9.88 16.58 -7.61
N LYS A 677 10.38 17.66 -8.23
CA LYS A 677 11.80 18.06 -8.13
C LYS A 677 12.18 18.46 -6.70
N LEU A 678 11.33 19.23 -6.02
CA LEU A 678 11.57 19.61 -4.62
C LEU A 678 11.62 18.37 -3.71
N LEU A 679 10.72 17.41 -3.92
CA LEU A 679 10.71 16.13 -3.20
C LEU A 679 11.80 15.16 -3.66
N ARG A 680 12.59 15.53 -4.67
CA ARG A 680 13.61 14.68 -5.33
C ARG A 680 13.05 13.34 -5.82
N ALA A 681 11.80 13.36 -6.23
CA ALA A 681 11.04 12.24 -6.77
C ALA A 681 10.77 12.37 -8.28
N ASP A 682 11.32 13.39 -8.94
CA ASP A 682 11.13 13.71 -10.36
C ASP A 682 11.65 12.60 -11.28
N SER A 683 12.62 11.79 -10.85
CA SER A 683 13.03 10.58 -11.56
C SER A 683 11.96 9.47 -11.59
N ARG A 684 11.02 9.50 -10.64
CA ARG A 684 9.96 8.49 -10.45
C ARG A 684 8.62 8.95 -11.00
N PHE A 685 8.18 10.17 -10.70
CA PHE A 685 6.88 10.72 -11.08
C PHE A 685 6.91 12.24 -11.24
N GLY A 686 5.75 12.89 -11.41
CA GLY A 686 5.63 14.35 -11.57
C GLY A 686 5.56 14.83 -13.03
N THR A 687 5.80 13.93 -14.00
CA THR A 687 5.49 14.17 -15.42
C THR A 687 4.89 12.93 -16.06
N VAL A 688 4.08 13.11 -17.10
CA VAL A 688 3.59 12.03 -17.97
C VAL A 688 4.66 11.71 -19.00
N THR A 689 5.65 10.91 -18.61
CA THR A 689 6.81 10.56 -19.45
C THR A 689 7.04 9.06 -19.43
N GLU A 690 7.40 8.49 -20.58
CA GLU A 690 7.71 7.06 -20.71
C GLU A 690 8.77 6.61 -19.69
N GLY A 691 8.58 5.44 -19.09
CA GLY A 691 9.45 4.86 -18.06
C GLY A 691 9.13 5.28 -16.62
N LYS A 692 8.47 6.44 -16.41
CA LYS A 692 8.06 6.89 -15.07
C LYS A 692 6.93 6.05 -14.50
N GLU A 693 6.75 6.11 -13.17
CA GLU A 693 5.61 5.51 -12.48
C GLU A 693 4.31 6.08 -13.05
N ALA A 694 3.32 5.22 -13.31
CA ALA A 694 2.00 5.62 -13.77
C ALA A 694 1.15 6.14 -12.61
N THR A 695 1.58 7.28 -12.07
CA THR A 695 0.92 8.03 -10.99
C THR A 695 0.27 9.25 -11.61
N LEU A 696 -1.01 9.11 -11.98
CA LEU A 696 -1.72 9.98 -12.93
C LEU A 696 -3.06 10.43 -12.37
N LEU A 697 -3.46 11.64 -12.75
CA LEU A 697 -4.79 12.18 -12.54
C LEU A 697 -5.49 12.33 -13.90
N VAL A 698 -6.73 11.87 -14.00
CA VAL A 698 -7.60 12.12 -15.15
C VAL A 698 -8.79 12.94 -14.67
N VAL A 699 -9.01 14.10 -15.28
CA VAL A 699 -10.13 15.00 -14.97
C VAL A 699 -11.04 15.17 -16.18
N ASP A 700 -12.33 15.35 -15.93
CA ASP A 700 -13.29 15.72 -16.96
C ASP A 700 -13.10 17.20 -17.33
N GLY A 701 -13.00 17.51 -18.62
CA GLY A 701 -12.76 18.87 -19.11
C GLY A 701 -11.29 19.23 -19.34
N ASN A 702 -11.02 20.53 -19.45
CA ASN A 702 -9.70 21.08 -19.75
C ASN A 702 -9.23 22.04 -18.65
N PRO A 703 -8.38 21.59 -17.71
CA PRO A 703 -7.89 22.45 -16.62
C PRO A 703 -7.05 23.63 -17.11
N LEU A 704 -6.48 23.56 -18.32
CA LEU A 704 -5.70 24.66 -18.93
C LEU A 704 -6.58 25.82 -19.43
N GLN A 705 -7.89 25.61 -19.55
CA GLN A 705 -8.87 26.63 -19.93
C GLN A 705 -9.76 27.04 -18.76
N ASP A 706 -10.10 26.08 -17.90
CA ASP A 706 -10.87 26.29 -16.68
C ASP A 706 -10.23 25.50 -15.54
N VAL A 707 -9.51 26.21 -14.67
CA VAL A 707 -8.79 25.62 -13.52
C VAL A 707 -9.72 24.79 -12.61
N HIS A 708 -11.02 25.12 -12.55
CA HIS A 708 -11.98 24.39 -11.73
C HIS A 708 -12.21 22.95 -12.20
N ALA A 709 -11.89 22.63 -13.46
CA ALA A 709 -11.91 21.26 -13.98
C ALA A 709 -10.99 20.31 -13.19
N LEU A 710 -9.98 20.82 -12.46
CA LEU A 710 -9.16 20.01 -11.56
C LEU A 710 -9.97 19.25 -10.50
N SER A 711 -11.12 19.82 -10.09
CA SER A 711 -11.99 19.19 -9.10
C SER A 711 -12.89 18.10 -9.70
N ALA A 712 -13.03 18.04 -11.02
CA ALA A 712 -13.83 17.06 -11.75
C ALA A 712 -13.05 15.76 -11.98
N VAL A 713 -12.59 15.14 -10.89
CA VAL A 713 -11.77 13.92 -10.94
C VAL A 713 -12.56 12.75 -11.55
N SER A 714 -12.05 12.22 -12.66
CA SER A 714 -12.64 11.11 -13.41
C SER A 714 -11.98 9.77 -13.04
N ALA A 715 -10.64 9.76 -12.95
CA ALA A 715 -9.86 8.61 -12.50
C ALA A 715 -8.55 9.05 -11.85
N VAL A 716 -8.04 8.21 -10.93
CA VAL A 716 -6.72 8.36 -10.33
C VAL A 716 -5.98 7.04 -10.52
N PHE A 717 -4.72 7.12 -10.91
CA PHE A 717 -3.81 5.99 -10.99
C PHE A 717 -2.69 6.17 -9.99
N MET A 718 -2.38 5.13 -9.23
CA MET A 718 -1.26 5.10 -8.30
C MET A 718 -0.35 3.94 -8.68
N LYS A 719 0.83 4.24 -9.25
CA LYS A 719 1.76 3.20 -9.72
C LYS A 719 1.06 2.19 -10.66
N GLY A 720 0.23 2.70 -11.56
CA GLY A 720 -0.57 1.98 -12.57
C GLY A 720 -1.82 1.24 -12.07
N GLU A 721 -2.04 1.16 -10.76
CA GLU A 721 -3.32 0.70 -10.20
C GLU A 721 -4.38 1.80 -10.40
N ARG A 722 -5.48 1.48 -11.08
CA ARG A 722 -6.63 2.38 -11.20
C ARG A 722 -7.40 2.38 -9.87
N VAL A 723 -7.36 3.51 -9.17
CA VAL A 723 -7.92 3.64 -7.83
C VAL A 723 -9.45 3.64 -7.88
N VAL A 724 -10.08 2.73 -7.14
CA VAL A 724 -11.52 2.76 -6.90
C VAL A 724 -11.81 3.75 -5.76
N ARG A 725 -11.99 5.03 -6.13
CA ARG A 725 -12.09 6.16 -5.18
C ARG A 725 -13.10 5.93 -4.04
N ALA A 726 -14.28 5.38 -4.34
CA ALA A 726 -15.34 5.14 -3.35
C ALA A 726 -14.97 4.09 -2.27
N GLU A 727 -14.00 3.23 -2.54
CA GLU A 727 -13.55 2.19 -1.60
C GLU A 727 -12.42 2.68 -0.69
N LEU A 728 -11.82 3.86 -0.96
CA LEU A 728 -10.73 4.39 -0.15
C LEU A 728 -11.11 4.53 1.32
N PHE A 729 -12.30 5.06 1.60
CA PHE A 729 -12.78 5.29 2.98
C PHE A 729 -13.42 4.06 3.64
N LYS A 730 -13.46 2.90 2.96
CA LYS A 730 -14.00 1.64 3.49
C LYS A 730 -12.90 0.63 3.86
N GLN A 731 -11.64 1.05 3.81
CA GLN A 731 -10.50 0.20 4.12
C GLN A 731 -10.43 -0.09 5.63
N GLU A 732 -11.03 -1.19 6.09
CA GLU A 732 -10.91 -1.69 7.47
C GLU A 732 -9.66 -2.54 7.74
#